data_AF-A0A5C7HWQ4-F1
#
_entry.id   AF-A0A5C7HWQ4-F1
#
_cell.length_a   1.000
_cell.length_b   1.000
_cell.length_c   1.000
_cell.angle_alpha   90.00
_cell.angle_beta   90.00
_cell.angle_gamma   90.00
#
_symmetry.space_group_name_H-M   'P 1'
#
loop_
_entity.id
_entity.type
_entity.pdbx_description
1 polymer ?
#
loop_
_entity_poly.entity_id
_entity_poly.type
_entity_poly.pdbx_seq_one_letter_code
_entity_poly.pdbx_strand_id
1 'polypeptide(L)'
;MGLGVLRHNMFVLLLLLLSSWVCSVTSSVSYDNKAIIINGQRRILMSGSIHYPRSTPEMWPDLIQKAKDGGLDVIESYVFWNGHEPSRGNFNFEGRYDLVRFIKLVQQAGLLFHLRIGPYVCAEWNYGGFPVWLKYVPGIEFRTDNEPFKAAMQKFTEKIVNIMKAEKLFQPQGGPIILSQIENEFGPVEWEIGAPGKAYTKWAAEMAVGLNTGVPWVMCKQDDAPDPVPYFLGGVLNNEIVQSQINTWNGFYSEFFKPNSVKKPKMWTENWTGWLTEFGGPVPYRPAEDLAFSVARFIQIGGSFYHGGTNFGRTAGGPFISTSYDYDAPIDEYGLLREPKWGHLRDLHKAIKLCEPALVSADPVYSSLGKNQEAHVFRSSSGCTAFLANYDTSSSAKVTFENMQYDLPPWSISILADCKTAVYNTARFGAQSSLKKMTPVGGAFSWQSYNEQIASPDDDKTFSHNELWEQVYLTADASDYLCVYIDSNEGFLKNGQNPLLTIWSAGHALQVFINGQLAGTAYGSMDNPKLTFSKNVKLNAGVNKIYLLSVAVGLPNVGTHFEKWNAGVLGPVTLKGFNEGTRDLSKQKWTYKIGLRGEALNLPTVSGSSSVEWVQGSWMPKKQPMTWYKTTFNAPAGNDPLALDMSTMGKGLVWINGECIGRHWPGYIARGNCRACYYAGTYSDKKCKTNCGEPTQRWYHVPRSWLKPSGNLLVVFEEWGGDPTGISLVKRTTGSVCADIYEGQPNLNGSGNAKAHLWCPPGEKISEIKFASYGWPQGTCGSFSEGGCHAHKSYDAFQRDCIGQQSCSVPVANEVFGGDPCPNTPKKLAVEAQSKLMHPAFANVIITTCKTTATYDHKAIIDGQRRILISGSIHYPRSTPQMWPGLINKAKEGGLDVIQTYVFWNGHEPSPGNYYFEDRYDLIGFIKLVQQAGLLVHLRIGPYVCAEWNFGGFPVWLKYIPGIELRTDNEPFKAAMRTFTEKIVNMMKAEKLFQSQEGPIILSQIENELGLVERNNGAPVKAYPEWAAQMAVSLGTGVSNGKGPPAQLILAGQLEVLSLLKAMIMMLLSMNLAHVFTSTSGGCAAFLANYDTTYSTNVMFRNMQYQLPPWSINILPDCRTSVFNTAKIAAQSSQKKMIPVAGAFSWQSYNEEIASSSDDDNTFLTFMADGLWEQINVTRDASDYLWYHVPRSWLDASENLMMVFDEWGGDPTGISIVRRTTATHNTQVDRNMQNF
;
A
#
# COMPACT_ATOMS: atom_id res chain seq x y z
N MET A 1 72.82 16.89 8.36
CA MET A 1 71.71 16.05 7.84
C MET A 1 70.70 15.82 8.97
N GLY A 2 69.71 16.70 9.17
CA GLY A 2 68.85 16.66 10.37
C GLY A 2 67.34 16.82 10.16
N LEU A 3 66.89 17.73 9.29
CA LEU A 3 65.47 18.07 9.17
C LEU A 3 64.63 17.12 8.29
N GLY A 4 65.26 16.29 7.45
CA GLY A 4 64.54 15.41 6.51
C GLY A 4 63.75 14.29 7.20
N VAL A 5 64.39 13.61 8.17
CA VAL A 5 63.82 12.42 8.83
C VAL A 5 62.60 12.78 9.69
N LEU A 6 62.65 13.92 10.38
CA LEU A 6 61.53 14.44 11.19
C LEU A 6 60.27 14.68 10.36
N ARG A 7 60.40 15.23 9.14
CA ARG A 7 59.23 15.45 8.26
C ARG A 7 58.59 14.16 7.78
N HIS A 8 59.39 13.14 7.44
CA HIS A 8 58.85 11.87 6.93
C HIS A 8 58.08 11.11 8.02
N ASN A 9 58.66 11.00 9.22
CA ASN A 9 58.01 10.35 10.36
C ASN A 9 56.71 11.08 10.78
N MET A 10 56.70 12.41 10.75
CA MET A 10 55.50 13.20 11.07
C MET A 10 54.38 13.02 10.03
N PHE A 11 54.72 12.80 8.75
CA PHE A 11 53.72 12.55 7.69
C PHE A 11 53.09 11.16 7.81
N VAL A 12 53.89 10.14 8.16
CA VAL A 12 53.39 8.79 8.48
C VAL A 12 52.51 8.80 9.72
N LEU A 13 52.89 9.57 10.76
CA LEU A 13 52.07 9.74 11.96
C LEU A 13 50.74 10.42 11.64
N LEU A 14 50.73 11.43 10.77
CA LEU A 14 49.49 12.08 10.31
C LEU A 14 48.58 11.13 9.53
N LEU A 15 49.15 10.26 8.67
CA LEU A 15 48.39 9.26 7.93
C LEU A 15 47.75 8.22 8.88
N LEU A 16 48.46 7.79 9.93
CA LEU A 16 47.91 6.91 10.97
C LEU A 16 46.81 7.58 11.82
N LEU A 17 46.96 8.89 12.10
CA LEU A 17 45.94 9.71 12.77
C LEU A 17 44.72 10.00 11.87
N LEU A 18 44.89 10.06 10.55
CA LEU A 18 43.79 10.22 9.59
C LEU A 18 43.08 8.89 9.29
N SER A 19 43.78 7.76 9.25
CA SER A 19 43.14 6.43 9.13
C SER A 19 42.29 6.07 10.36
N SER A 20 42.62 6.63 11.53
CA SER A 20 41.80 6.50 12.75
C SER A 20 40.65 7.52 12.83
N TRP A 21 40.52 8.41 11.83
CA TRP A 21 39.35 9.28 11.64
C TRP A 21 38.34 8.75 10.60
N VAL A 22 38.48 7.48 10.20
CA VAL A 22 37.34 6.72 9.68
C VAL A 22 36.38 6.47 10.84
N CYS A 23 35.42 7.37 11.04
CA CYS A 23 34.27 7.11 11.91
C CYS A 23 33.52 5.90 11.36
N SER A 24 33.77 4.73 11.95
CA SER A 24 32.98 3.52 11.69
C SER A 24 31.52 3.83 12.02
N VAL A 25 30.67 3.88 11.00
CA VAL A 25 29.21 4.02 11.18
C VAL A 25 28.71 2.67 11.66
N THR A 26 28.82 2.44 12.97
CA THR A 26 28.35 1.25 13.66
C THR A 26 26.84 1.15 13.54
N SER A 27 26.39 0.45 12.50
CA SER A 27 25.00 0.05 12.34
C SER A 27 24.72 -1.01 13.39
N SER A 28 24.07 -0.61 14.47
CA SER A 28 23.81 -1.48 15.61
C SER A 28 22.46 -1.18 16.26
N VAL A 29 21.86 -2.24 16.82
CA VAL A 29 20.74 -2.13 17.75
C VAL A 29 21.13 -2.82 19.05
N SER A 30 20.95 -2.11 20.15
CA SER A 30 21.06 -2.63 21.51
C SER A 30 19.96 -2.00 22.37
N TYR A 31 20.07 -2.12 23.69
CA TYR A 31 19.12 -1.52 24.62
C TYR A 31 19.79 -1.26 25.97
N ASP A 32 19.11 -0.52 26.83
CA ASP A 32 19.42 -0.43 28.25
C ASP A 32 18.13 -0.41 29.09
N ASN A 33 18.24 -0.03 30.37
CA ASN A 33 17.12 0.10 31.30
C ASN A 33 16.06 1.14 30.86
N LYS A 34 16.36 1.96 29.84
CA LYS A 34 15.58 3.14 29.46
C LYS A 34 14.92 2.99 28.10
N ALA A 35 15.65 2.53 27.09
CA ALA A 35 15.15 2.49 25.71
C ALA A 35 15.86 1.43 24.85
N ILE A 36 15.29 1.18 23.66
CA ILE A 36 16.07 0.64 22.54
C ILE A 36 17.06 1.72 22.07
N ILE A 37 18.29 1.29 21.78
CA ILE A 37 19.39 2.11 21.30
C ILE A 37 19.65 1.73 19.84
N ILE A 38 19.59 2.70 18.93
CA ILE A 38 19.83 2.50 17.49
C ILE A 38 20.99 3.41 17.10
N ASN A 39 22.06 2.85 16.54
CA ASN A 39 23.29 3.58 16.17
C ASN A 39 23.82 4.47 17.32
N GLY A 40 23.80 3.94 18.55
CA GLY A 40 24.22 4.65 19.77
C GLY A 40 23.21 5.66 20.34
N GLN A 41 22.05 5.87 19.72
CA GLN A 41 21.02 6.79 20.21
C GLN A 41 19.82 6.05 20.81
N ARG A 42 19.51 6.33 22.09
CA ARG A 42 18.23 5.93 22.70
C ARG A 42 17.06 6.56 21.93
N ARG A 43 15.99 5.79 21.69
CA ARG A 43 14.79 6.26 20.96
C ARG A 43 13.50 5.91 21.71
N ILE A 44 12.52 6.81 21.70
CA ILE A 44 11.13 6.51 22.08
C ILE A 44 10.38 6.13 20.79
N LEU A 45 10.13 4.83 20.62
CA LEU A 45 9.63 4.27 19.36
C LEU A 45 8.11 4.19 19.35
N MET A 46 7.49 4.83 18.35
CA MET A 46 6.07 4.67 18.06
C MET A 46 5.91 3.68 16.89
N SER A 47 5.21 2.56 17.10
CA SER A 47 5.07 1.48 16.10
C SER A 47 3.61 1.21 15.73
N GLY A 48 3.36 0.53 14.60
CA GLY A 48 2.02 0.10 14.18
C GLY A 48 2.01 -1.12 13.26
N SER A 49 1.02 -2.02 13.41
CA SER A 49 0.93 -3.21 12.58
C SER A 49 0.44 -2.85 11.20
N ILE A 50 1.11 -3.37 10.19
CA ILE A 50 0.49 -3.58 8.89
C ILE A 50 0.81 -5.04 8.54
N HIS A 51 -0.15 -5.93 8.79
CA HIS A 51 0.03 -7.35 8.44
C HIS A 51 -0.06 -7.50 6.92
N TYR A 52 0.98 -8.05 6.29
CA TYR A 52 1.13 -8.03 4.83
C TYR A 52 0.08 -8.88 4.07
N PRO A 53 -0.32 -10.10 4.49
CA PRO A 53 -1.37 -10.86 3.81
C PRO A 53 -2.78 -10.33 4.12
N ARG A 54 -2.87 -9.34 5.02
CA ARG A 54 -4.08 -8.65 5.45
C ARG A 54 -4.32 -7.34 4.68
N SER A 55 -3.66 -7.17 3.53
CA SER A 55 -3.84 -6.10 2.54
C SER A 55 -3.23 -6.53 1.19
N THR A 56 -3.42 -5.78 0.10
CA THR A 56 -2.79 -6.13 -1.20
C THR A 56 -1.44 -5.43 -1.42
N PRO A 57 -0.55 -5.95 -2.28
CA PRO A 57 0.75 -5.35 -2.57
C PRO A 57 0.71 -3.95 -3.21
N GLU A 58 -0.46 -3.49 -3.63
CA GLU A 58 -0.75 -2.16 -4.16
C GLU A 58 -1.24 -1.21 -3.07
N MET A 59 -1.85 -1.73 -2.00
CA MET A 59 -2.22 -0.95 -0.80
C MET A 59 -1.01 -0.67 0.10
N TRP A 60 -0.06 -1.61 0.21
CA TRP A 60 1.08 -1.50 1.14
C TRP A 60 1.80 -0.13 1.15
N PRO A 61 2.15 0.49 0.00
CA PRO A 61 2.87 1.77 0.00
C PRO A 61 2.05 2.91 0.62
N ASP A 62 0.73 2.93 0.38
CA ASP A 62 -0.20 3.94 0.88
C ASP A 62 -0.50 3.74 2.38
N LEU A 63 -0.67 2.49 2.83
CA LEU A 63 -0.80 2.16 4.25
C LEU A 63 0.45 2.53 5.05
N ILE A 64 1.65 2.22 4.53
CA ILE A 64 2.94 2.55 5.15
C ILE A 64 3.15 4.07 5.18
N GLN A 65 2.77 4.79 4.12
CA GLN A 65 2.86 6.26 4.09
C GLN A 65 1.90 6.90 5.10
N LYS A 66 0.65 6.42 5.20
CA LYS A 66 -0.33 6.90 6.22
C LYS A 66 0.08 6.57 7.65
N ALA A 67 0.83 5.49 7.87
CA ALA A 67 1.46 5.18 9.15
C ALA A 67 2.59 6.18 9.48
N LYS A 68 3.46 6.48 8.51
CA LYS A 68 4.52 7.51 8.64
C LYS A 68 3.96 8.90 8.90
N ASP A 69 2.96 9.33 8.13
CA ASP A 69 2.30 10.64 8.29
C ASP A 69 1.48 10.72 9.59
N GLY A 70 1.12 9.55 10.14
CA GLY A 70 0.58 9.37 11.48
C GLY A 70 1.64 9.47 12.60
N GLY A 71 2.92 9.70 12.28
CA GLY A 71 3.99 9.90 13.25
C GLY A 71 4.59 8.61 13.84
N LEU A 72 4.48 7.47 13.16
CA LEU A 72 5.14 6.23 13.56
C LEU A 72 6.60 6.18 13.08
N ASP A 73 7.50 5.64 13.91
CA ASP A 73 8.91 5.34 13.59
C ASP A 73 9.08 3.93 12.97
N VAL A 74 8.20 3.00 13.34
CA VAL A 74 8.34 1.55 13.11
C VAL A 74 7.04 0.97 12.52
N ILE A 75 7.15 -0.02 11.63
CA ILE A 75 6.06 -0.94 11.26
C ILE A 75 6.39 -2.33 11.79
N GLU A 76 5.40 -3.14 12.11
CA GLU A 76 5.64 -4.54 12.50
C GLU A 76 4.58 -5.47 11.91
N SER A 77 4.92 -6.76 11.85
CA SER A 77 4.01 -7.81 11.43
C SER A 77 4.42 -9.15 12.01
N TYR A 78 3.40 -9.95 12.32
CA TYR A 78 3.51 -11.40 12.42
C TYR A 78 3.94 -12.04 11.10
N VAL A 79 4.58 -13.20 11.17
CA VAL A 79 4.87 -14.07 10.01
C VAL A 79 3.93 -15.26 10.00
N PHE A 80 3.15 -15.43 8.93
CA PHE A 80 2.03 -16.37 8.89
C PHE A 80 2.44 -17.73 8.29
N TRP A 81 2.98 -18.63 9.11
CA TRP A 81 3.58 -19.92 8.67
C TRP A 81 2.65 -20.72 7.74
N ASN A 82 1.36 -20.89 8.06
CA ASN A 82 0.44 -21.64 7.20
C ASN A 82 0.13 -21.04 5.82
N GLY A 83 0.31 -19.72 5.65
CA GLY A 83 0.28 -19.09 4.33
C GLY A 83 1.60 -19.27 3.59
N HIS A 84 2.71 -19.34 4.32
CA HIS A 84 4.06 -19.53 3.79
C HIS A 84 4.46 -20.97 3.51
N GLU A 85 3.87 -21.98 4.17
CA GLU A 85 4.12 -23.41 3.94
C GLU A 85 2.78 -24.19 3.95
N PRO A 86 1.90 -23.95 2.95
CA PRO A 86 0.56 -24.55 2.91
C PRO A 86 0.58 -26.09 2.81
N SER A 87 1.66 -26.66 2.26
CA SER A 87 1.98 -28.08 2.38
C SER A 87 3.47 -28.26 2.68
N ARG A 88 3.81 -29.29 3.47
CA ARG A 88 5.15 -29.51 4.03
C ARG A 88 6.25 -29.47 2.95
N GLY A 89 7.19 -28.54 3.08
CA GLY A 89 8.29 -28.30 2.16
C GLY A 89 8.00 -27.33 1.01
N ASN A 90 6.74 -27.09 0.67
CA ASN A 90 6.33 -26.21 -0.43
C ASN A 90 6.06 -24.81 0.09
N PHE A 91 6.96 -23.86 -0.23
CA PHE A 91 6.92 -22.52 0.33
C PHE A 91 6.33 -21.47 -0.63
N ASN A 92 5.54 -20.54 -0.08
CA ASN A 92 4.95 -19.41 -0.78
C ASN A 92 5.46 -18.08 -0.19
N PHE A 93 6.00 -17.21 -1.04
CA PHE A 93 6.37 -15.83 -0.72
C PHE A 93 5.93 -14.86 -1.82
N GLU A 94 4.82 -15.17 -2.52
CA GLU A 94 4.32 -14.44 -3.67
C GLU A 94 3.09 -13.58 -3.35
N GLY A 95 2.82 -12.59 -4.21
CA GLY A 95 1.63 -11.74 -4.09
C GLY A 95 1.52 -11.08 -2.71
N ARG A 96 0.40 -11.30 -2.01
CA ARG A 96 0.19 -10.78 -0.65
C ARG A 96 0.98 -11.51 0.45
N TYR A 97 1.71 -12.58 0.13
CA TYR A 97 2.65 -13.26 1.03
C TYR A 97 4.12 -12.85 0.77
N ASP A 98 4.38 -11.86 -0.07
CA ASP A 98 5.74 -11.31 -0.29
C ASP A 98 6.22 -10.43 0.88
N LEU A 99 6.61 -11.10 1.96
CA LEU A 99 7.20 -10.53 3.18
C LEU A 99 8.44 -9.66 2.87
N VAL A 100 9.25 -10.07 1.89
CA VAL A 100 10.51 -9.39 1.54
C VAL A 100 10.23 -8.05 0.85
N ARG A 101 9.34 -8.01 -0.15
CA ARG A 101 8.86 -6.76 -0.78
C ARG A 101 8.19 -5.87 0.24
N PHE A 102 7.39 -6.42 1.15
CA PHE A 102 6.73 -5.64 2.19
C PHE A 102 7.75 -4.93 3.09
N ILE A 103 8.72 -5.64 3.66
CA ILE A 103 9.76 -5.04 4.51
C ILE A 103 10.64 -4.05 3.72
N LYS A 104 10.95 -4.35 2.44
CA LYS A 104 11.65 -3.41 1.54
C LYS A 104 10.84 -2.13 1.26
N LEU A 105 9.50 -2.16 1.28
CA LEU A 105 8.66 -0.96 1.19
C LEU A 105 8.69 -0.13 2.49
N VAL A 106 8.71 -0.77 3.66
CA VAL A 106 8.89 -0.08 4.95
C VAL A 106 10.25 0.64 4.99
N GLN A 107 11.33 -0.04 4.56
CA GLN A 107 12.66 0.56 4.42
C GLN A 107 12.66 1.74 3.44
N GLN A 108 11.95 1.65 2.31
CA GLN A 108 11.84 2.73 1.32
C GLN A 108 11.05 3.94 1.82
N ALA A 109 10.10 3.75 2.72
CA ALA A 109 9.45 4.84 3.44
C ALA A 109 10.38 5.50 4.48
N GLY A 110 11.53 4.90 4.80
CA GLY A 110 12.43 5.35 5.86
C GLY A 110 11.91 5.01 7.26
N LEU A 111 11.05 3.99 7.37
CA LEU A 111 10.59 3.45 8.64
C LEU A 111 11.42 2.21 9.03
N LEU A 112 11.45 1.94 10.33
CA LEU A 112 12.07 0.75 10.91
C LEU A 112 11.07 -0.43 10.93
N PHE A 113 11.54 -1.63 11.23
CA PHE A 113 10.70 -2.84 11.28
C PHE A 113 10.90 -3.68 12.55
N HIS A 114 9.84 -4.26 13.09
CA HIS A 114 9.93 -5.36 14.07
C HIS A 114 9.24 -6.62 13.48
N LEU A 115 9.96 -7.74 13.47
CA LEU A 115 9.56 -8.97 12.80
C LEU A 115 9.10 -10.03 13.81
N ARG A 116 7.78 -10.24 13.93
CA ARG A 116 7.22 -11.24 14.86
C ARG A 116 7.14 -12.60 14.17
N ILE A 117 8.24 -13.35 14.20
CA ILE A 117 8.36 -14.62 13.48
C ILE A 117 7.40 -15.67 14.04
N GLY A 118 7.17 -15.69 15.36
CA GLY A 118 6.30 -16.66 16.02
C GLY A 118 7.02 -18.01 16.21
N PRO A 119 6.60 -19.11 15.53
CA PRO A 119 5.64 -19.18 14.44
C PRO A 119 4.20 -19.50 14.87
N TYR A 120 3.96 -19.71 16.17
CA TYR A 120 2.67 -19.36 16.74
C TYR A 120 2.56 -17.84 16.79
N VAL A 121 1.45 -17.30 16.30
CA VAL A 121 1.21 -15.85 16.24
C VAL A 121 -0.10 -15.43 16.90
N CYS A 122 -1.00 -16.38 17.22
CA CYS A 122 -2.41 -16.10 17.59
C CYS A 122 -3.12 -15.25 16.52
N ALA A 123 -3.01 -13.93 16.64
CA ALA A 123 -3.38 -12.90 15.67
C ALA A 123 -4.81 -12.96 15.12
N GLU A 124 -5.74 -13.65 15.79
CA GLU A 124 -7.05 -14.05 15.27
C GLU A 124 -6.96 -14.69 13.87
N TRP A 125 -5.85 -15.40 13.62
CA TRP A 125 -5.51 -16.02 12.35
C TRP A 125 -5.75 -17.53 12.42
N ASN A 126 -6.16 -18.14 11.31
CA ASN A 126 -6.56 -19.55 11.27
C ASN A 126 -5.48 -20.46 11.88
N TYR A 127 -5.86 -21.31 12.83
CA TYR A 127 -4.97 -22.25 13.51
C TYR A 127 -3.76 -21.60 14.22
N GLY A 128 -3.90 -20.34 14.64
CA GLY A 128 -2.88 -19.59 15.38
C GLY A 128 -1.61 -19.30 14.57
N GLY A 129 -1.66 -19.48 13.24
CA GLY A 129 -0.51 -19.42 12.32
C GLY A 129 0.03 -20.78 11.89
N PHE A 130 -0.23 -21.86 12.63
CA PHE A 130 0.33 -23.18 12.30
C PHE A 130 -0.27 -23.77 11.01
N PRO A 131 0.52 -24.48 10.19
CA PRO A 131 0.00 -25.26 9.08
C PRO A 131 -0.82 -26.46 9.59
N VAL A 132 -1.97 -26.75 8.97
CA VAL A 132 -2.83 -27.87 9.40
C VAL A 132 -2.11 -29.22 9.29
N TRP A 133 -1.26 -29.40 8.26
CA TRP A 133 -0.45 -30.61 8.09
C TRP A 133 0.49 -30.89 9.27
N LEU A 134 0.84 -29.87 10.07
CA LEU A 134 1.70 -30.03 11.23
C LEU A 134 1.06 -30.94 12.29
N LYS A 135 -0.29 -30.97 12.40
CA LYS A 135 -1.03 -31.84 13.34
C LYS A 135 -0.77 -33.35 13.10
N TYR A 136 -0.34 -33.74 11.89
CA TYR A 136 -0.17 -35.14 11.49
C TYR A 136 1.30 -35.60 11.43
N VAL A 137 2.23 -34.80 11.95
CA VAL A 137 3.61 -35.26 12.17
C VAL A 137 3.60 -36.31 13.30
N PRO A 138 4.13 -37.53 13.10
CA PRO A 138 4.09 -38.56 14.13
C PRO A 138 4.72 -38.13 15.46
N GLY A 139 3.98 -38.32 16.56
CA GLY A 139 4.44 -37.98 17.92
C GLY A 139 4.52 -36.49 18.24
N ILE A 140 3.90 -35.60 17.43
CA ILE A 140 3.95 -34.16 17.67
C ILE A 140 2.96 -33.70 18.75
N GLU A 141 3.40 -32.73 19.56
CA GLU A 141 2.55 -31.93 20.44
C GLU A 141 2.96 -30.46 20.32
N PHE A 142 2.01 -29.55 20.23
CA PHE A 142 2.31 -28.15 19.93
C PHE A 142 2.72 -27.37 21.19
N ARG A 143 3.63 -26.41 21.03
CA ARG A 143 4.03 -25.41 22.06
C ARG A 143 4.42 -26.05 23.40
N THR A 144 5.21 -27.11 23.34
CA THR A 144 5.74 -27.84 24.50
C THR A 144 7.10 -28.49 24.14
N ASP A 145 7.77 -29.11 25.10
CA ASP A 145 9.10 -29.72 24.93
C ASP A 145 9.03 -31.05 24.15
N ASN A 146 8.73 -30.94 22.85
CA ASN A 146 8.42 -32.04 21.94
C ASN A 146 9.34 -31.99 20.72
N GLU A 147 10.21 -32.98 20.53
CA GLU A 147 11.23 -32.94 19.45
C GLU A 147 10.65 -32.76 18.03
N PRO A 148 9.56 -33.46 17.61
CA PRO A 148 8.94 -33.20 16.31
C PRO A 148 8.47 -31.75 16.11
N PHE A 149 7.90 -31.12 17.16
CA PHE A 149 7.48 -29.72 17.11
C PHE A 149 8.67 -28.76 17.11
N LYS A 150 9.63 -28.95 18.01
CA LYS A 150 10.87 -28.15 18.10
C LYS A 150 11.62 -28.14 16.78
N ALA A 151 11.83 -29.30 16.16
CA ALA A 151 12.50 -29.41 14.87
C ALA A 151 11.74 -28.71 13.72
N ALA A 152 10.40 -28.78 13.71
CA ALA A 152 9.59 -28.11 12.71
C ALA A 152 9.61 -26.57 12.88
N MET A 153 9.44 -26.09 14.11
CA MET A 153 9.49 -24.68 14.48
C MET A 153 10.86 -24.06 14.19
N GLN A 154 11.95 -24.75 14.57
CA GLN A 154 13.31 -24.31 14.29
C GLN A 154 13.54 -24.19 12.78
N LYS A 155 13.22 -25.23 12.00
CA LYS A 155 13.39 -25.22 10.54
C LYS A 155 12.66 -24.03 9.87
N PHE A 156 11.45 -23.69 10.31
CA PHE A 156 10.74 -22.53 9.78
C PHE A 156 11.38 -21.21 10.22
N THR A 157 11.72 -21.07 11.50
CA THR A 157 12.33 -19.86 12.07
C THR A 157 13.69 -19.57 11.42
N GLU A 158 14.54 -20.59 11.27
CA GLU A 158 15.80 -20.57 10.51
C GLU A 158 15.57 -20.12 9.08
N LYS A 159 14.59 -20.67 8.36
CA LYS A 159 14.29 -20.28 6.98
C LYS A 159 13.94 -18.79 6.89
N ILE A 160 13.08 -18.28 7.77
CA ILE A 160 12.70 -16.86 7.78
C ILE A 160 13.93 -15.98 8.08
N VAL A 161 14.69 -16.27 9.14
CA VAL A 161 15.90 -15.51 9.48
C VAL A 161 16.94 -15.55 8.35
N ASN A 162 17.12 -16.69 7.69
CA ASN A 162 18.07 -16.83 6.58
C ASN A 162 17.64 -16.03 5.35
N ILE A 163 16.33 -15.96 5.02
CA ILE A 163 15.82 -15.07 3.95
C ILE A 163 16.08 -13.61 4.32
N MET A 164 15.75 -13.19 5.56
CA MET A 164 15.99 -11.82 6.02
C MET A 164 17.49 -11.47 6.00
N LYS A 165 18.38 -12.41 6.35
CA LYS A 165 19.84 -12.24 6.31
C LYS A 165 20.40 -12.13 4.89
N ALA A 166 19.94 -12.98 3.97
CA ALA A 166 20.35 -12.94 2.57
C ALA A 166 19.97 -11.60 1.91
N GLU A 167 18.76 -11.11 2.23
CA GLU A 167 18.23 -9.83 1.76
C GLU A 167 18.73 -8.61 2.56
N LYS A 168 19.62 -8.82 3.54
CA LYS A 168 20.25 -7.80 4.39
C LYS A 168 19.25 -6.91 5.13
N LEU A 169 18.14 -7.50 5.58
CA LEU A 169 17.01 -6.79 6.19
C LEU A 169 17.18 -6.53 7.69
N PHE A 170 18.13 -7.17 8.38
CA PHE A 170 18.49 -6.79 9.75
C PHE A 170 19.28 -5.48 9.78
N GLN A 171 19.04 -4.66 10.79
CA GLN A 171 19.60 -3.30 10.88
C GLN A 171 21.14 -3.25 10.85
N PRO A 172 21.90 -4.16 11.50
CA PRO A 172 23.36 -4.21 11.36
C PRO A 172 23.86 -4.54 9.95
N GLN A 173 22.99 -5.03 9.07
CA GLN A 173 23.27 -5.26 7.65
C GLN A 173 22.86 -4.07 6.75
N GLY A 174 22.30 -3.00 7.33
CA GLY A 174 21.72 -1.84 6.63
C GLY A 174 20.20 -1.91 6.39
N GLY A 175 19.52 -2.94 6.90
CA GLY A 175 18.08 -3.14 6.76
C GLY A 175 17.21 -2.37 7.77
N PRO A 176 15.87 -2.49 7.70
CA PRO A 176 14.97 -1.83 8.65
C PRO A 176 14.74 -2.63 9.95
N ILE A 177 14.98 -3.96 9.98
CA ILE A 177 14.56 -4.82 11.10
C ILE A 177 15.44 -4.55 12.33
N ILE A 178 14.84 -3.96 13.37
CA ILE A 178 15.49 -3.59 14.64
C ILE A 178 15.20 -4.56 15.79
N LEU A 179 14.21 -5.44 15.65
CA LEU A 179 13.74 -6.36 16.68
C LEU A 179 13.18 -7.63 16.02
N SER A 180 13.13 -8.74 16.76
CA SER A 180 12.38 -9.93 16.35
C SER A 180 11.68 -10.61 17.52
N GLN A 181 10.52 -11.23 17.31
CA GLN A 181 9.82 -12.01 18.35
C GLN A 181 9.82 -13.50 18.05
N ILE A 182 10.11 -14.30 19.08
CA ILE A 182 9.90 -15.74 19.09
C ILE A 182 8.69 -16.07 19.99
N GLU A 183 7.89 -17.05 19.58
CA GLU A 183 6.59 -17.37 20.18
C GLU A 183 5.62 -16.16 20.24
N ASN A 184 4.45 -16.31 20.87
CA ASN A 184 3.51 -15.23 21.15
C ASN A 184 2.60 -15.58 22.34
N GLU A 185 2.63 -14.79 23.41
CA GLU A 185 1.84 -15.01 24.64
C GLU A 185 1.93 -16.45 25.18
N PHE A 186 3.16 -16.94 25.41
CA PHE A 186 3.37 -18.33 25.85
C PHE A 186 3.32 -18.51 27.38
N GLY A 187 3.76 -17.53 28.17
CA GLY A 187 3.80 -17.62 29.65
C GLY A 187 2.51 -18.11 30.34
N PRO A 188 1.29 -17.74 29.91
CA PRO A 188 0.05 -18.31 30.44
C PRO A 188 -0.11 -19.81 30.17
N VAL A 189 0.34 -20.29 29.00
CA VAL A 189 0.31 -21.71 28.61
C VAL A 189 1.41 -22.50 29.32
N GLU A 190 2.62 -21.93 29.41
CA GLU A 190 3.72 -22.46 30.21
C GLU A 190 3.33 -22.69 31.67
N TRP A 191 2.63 -21.73 32.28
CA TRP A 191 2.14 -21.85 33.65
C TRP A 191 1.16 -23.03 33.80
N GLU A 192 0.33 -23.27 32.79
CA GLU A 192 -0.64 -24.38 32.79
C GLU A 192 0.03 -25.75 32.56
N ILE A 193 0.99 -25.85 31.63
CA ILE A 193 1.65 -27.13 31.30
C ILE A 193 2.90 -27.42 32.17
N GLY A 194 3.42 -26.44 32.89
CA GLY A 194 4.45 -26.59 33.91
C GLY A 194 5.87 -26.83 33.36
N ALA A 195 6.53 -27.89 33.83
CA ALA A 195 7.96 -28.12 33.56
C ALA A 195 8.33 -28.30 32.08
N PRO A 196 7.54 -29.02 31.24
CA PRO A 196 7.74 -29.04 29.78
C PRO A 196 7.63 -27.66 29.14
N GLY A 197 6.75 -26.79 29.65
CA GLY A 197 6.65 -25.41 29.21
C GLY A 197 7.95 -24.66 29.44
N LYS A 198 8.53 -24.76 30.63
CA LYS A 198 9.78 -24.08 30.99
C LYS A 198 11.01 -24.59 30.22
N ALA A 199 11.05 -25.89 29.94
CA ALA A 199 12.06 -26.46 29.05
C ALA A 199 11.93 -25.91 27.62
N TYR A 200 10.70 -25.82 27.10
CA TYR A 200 10.41 -25.27 25.79
C TYR A 200 10.65 -23.75 25.69
N THR A 201 10.25 -22.93 26.67
CA THR A 201 10.53 -21.48 26.72
C THR A 201 12.03 -21.23 26.63
N LYS A 202 12.80 -21.95 27.44
CA LYS A 202 14.27 -21.87 27.43
C LYS A 202 14.82 -22.28 26.06
N TRP A 203 14.40 -23.42 25.52
CA TRP A 203 14.84 -23.90 24.21
C TRP A 203 14.52 -22.90 23.08
N ALA A 204 13.30 -22.36 23.04
CA ALA A 204 12.85 -21.43 22.01
C ALA A 204 13.65 -20.12 22.07
N ALA A 205 13.92 -19.64 23.29
CA ALA A 205 14.74 -18.47 23.53
C ALA A 205 16.21 -18.67 23.11
N GLU A 206 16.82 -19.80 23.49
CA GLU A 206 18.21 -20.15 23.14
C GLU A 206 18.38 -20.41 21.64
N MET A 207 17.41 -21.08 21.00
CA MET A 207 17.36 -21.29 19.55
C MET A 207 17.30 -19.96 18.80
N ALA A 208 16.36 -19.07 19.16
CA ALA A 208 16.18 -17.78 18.50
C ALA A 208 17.43 -16.88 18.62
N VAL A 209 18.02 -16.78 19.82
CA VAL A 209 19.28 -16.06 20.03
C VAL A 209 20.42 -16.70 19.25
N GLY A 210 20.51 -18.03 19.23
CA GLY A 210 21.49 -18.80 18.45
C GLY A 210 21.44 -18.54 16.95
N LEU A 211 20.31 -18.08 16.40
CA LEU A 211 20.21 -17.66 14.99
C LEU A 211 21.03 -16.39 14.69
N ASN A 212 21.57 -15.69 15.69
CA ASN A 212 22.52 -14.59 15.56
C ASN A 212 22.05 -13.50 14.56
N THR A 213 20.89 -12.91 14.83
CA THR A 213 20.24 -11.87 13.99
C THR A 213 20.96 -10.53 14.04
N GLY A 214 21.78 -10.28 15.07
CA GLY A 214 22.41 -8.99 15.33
C GLY A 214 21.49 -7.95 15.98
N VAL A 215 20.24 -8.30 16.31
CA VAL A 215 19.27 -7.41 16.96
C VAL A 215 18.62 -8.09 18.16
N PRO A 216 18.07 -7.34 19.14
CA PRO A 216 17.40 -7.93 20.29
C PRO A 216 16.17 -8.76 19.89
N TRP A 217 15.96 -9.86 20.63
CA TRP A 217 14.73 -10.64 20.57
C TRP A 217 13.75 -10.20 21.66
N VAL A 218 12.46 -10.45 21.44
CA VAL A 218 11.39 -10.17 22.40
C VAL A 218 10.46 -11.38 22.55
N MET A 219 9.75 -11.44 23.69
CA MET A 219 8.65 -12.38 23.95
C MET A 219 7.54 -11.63 24.70
N CYS A 220 6.30 -11.68 24.20
CA CYS A 220 5.17 -11.01 24.85
C CYS A 220 4.46 -11.92 25.86
N LYS A 221 4.03 -11.32 27.00
CA LYS A 221 3.48 -12.01 28.19
C LYS A 221 4.33 -13.21 28.64
N GLN A 222 5.64 -13.01 28.75
CA GLN A 222 6.62 -14.03 29.13
C GLN A 222 7.49 -13.55 30.30
N ASP A 223 6.98 -13.64 31.53
CA ASP A 223 7.62 -12.98 32.68
C ASP A 223 8.98 -13.56 33.09
N ASP A 224 9.29 -14.82 32.74
CA ASP A 224 10.60 -15.44 32.96
C ASP A 224 11.48 -15.54 31.69
N ALA A 225 11.15 -14.79 30.62
CA ALA A 225 11.95 -14.75 29.38
C ALA A 225 13.45 -14.51 29.69
N PRO A 226 14.34 -15.46 29.33
CA PRO A 226 15.66 -15.54 29.93
C PRO A 226 16.60 -14.39 29.51
N ASP A 227 17.39 -13.89 30.46
CA ASP A 227 18.58 -13.11 30.15
C ASP A 227 19.57 -13.98 29.33
N PRO A 228 20.29 -13.41 28.34
CA PRO A 228 21.08 -14.20 27.40
C PRO A 228 22.25 -14.91 28.08
N VAL A 229 22.38 -16.20 27.80
CA VAL A 229 23.54 -17.00 28.20
C VAL A 229 24.76 -16.53 27.38
N PRO A 230 25.91 -16.20 28.01
CA PRO A 230 27.11 -15.78 27.27
C PRO A 230 27.61 -16.89 26.33
N TYR A 231 27.56 -16.65 25.03
CA TYR A 231 27.98 -17.62 24.01
C TYR A 231 29.42 -17.37 23.55
N PHE A 232 30.26 -18.40 23.60
CA PHE A 232 31.67 -18.33 23.19
C PHE A 232 31.82 -18.51 21.67
N LEU A 233 32.07 -17.41 20.96
CA LEU A 233 32.56 -17.45 19.58
C LEU A 233 34.08 -17.30 19.56
N GLY A 234 34.77 -18.27 18.94
CA GLY A 234 36.21 -18.18 18.66
C GLY A 234 37.15 -18.05 19.87
N GLY A 235 36.68 -18.39 21.08
CA GLY A 235 37.46 -18.27 22.31
C GLY A 235 37.46 -16.87 22.96
N VAL A 236 36.67 -15.92 22.43
CA VAL A 236 36.54 -14.57 23.01
C VAL A 236 35.24 -14.46 23.83
N LEU A 237 35.35 -14.00 25.08
CA LEU A 237 34.22 -13.61 25.91
C LEU A 237 33.66 -12.26 25.42
N ASN A 238 32.57 -12.31 24.66
CA ASN A 238 31.89 -11.10 24.22
C ASN A 238 30.84 -10.66 25.25
N ASN A 239 31.14 -9.62 26.01
CA ASN A 239 30.31 -9.13 27.11
C ASN A 239 29.27 -8.07 26.68
N GLU A 240 29.19 -7.72 25.39
CA GLU A 240 28.20 -6.76 24.89
C GLU A 240 26.80 -7.38 24.81
N ILE A 241 25.81 -6.73 25.44
CA ILE A 241 24.44 -7.25 25.57
C ILE A 241 23.63 -6.93 24.30
N VAL A 242 23.95 -7.61 23.20
CA VAL A 242 23.36 -7.35 21.86
C VAL A 242 22.16 -8.26 21.55
N GLN A 243 22.08 -9.46 22.15
CA GLN A 243 21.14 -10.52 21.74
C GLN A 243 20.40 -11.16 22.92
N SER A 244 19.61 -10.38 23.66
CA SER A 244 18.74 -10.86 24.75
C SER A 244 17.33 -11.25 24.30
N GLN A 245 16.59 -11.95 25.15
CA GLN A 245 15.12 -11.88 25.16
C GLN A 245 14.63 -10.74 26.07
N ILE A 246 13.86 -9.78 25.52
CA ILE A 246 13.14 -8.77 26.28
C ILE A 246 11.70 -9.24 26.50
N ASN A 247 11.23 -9.33 27.75
CA ASN A 247 9.81 -9.58 28.00
C ASN A 247 8.98 -8.31 27.77
N THR A 248 7.83 -8.46 27.11
CA THR A 248 6.97 -7.34 26.70
C THR A 248 5.50 -7.59 27.05
N TRP A 249 4.69 -6.53 27.04
CA TRP A 249 3.28 -6.60 27.46
C TRP A 249 2.29 -6.37 26.32
N ASN A 250 1.10 -6.98 26.44
CA ASN A 250 -0.02 -6.86 25.51
C ASN A 250 -1.31 -6.58 26.31
N GLY A 251 -2.16 -5.65 25.85
CA GLY A 251 -3.40 -5.30 26.53
C GLY A 251 -4.04 -3.96 26.09
N PHE A 252 -5.11 -3.55 26.76
CA PHE A 252 -5.66 -2.17 26.65
C PHE A 252 -4.85 -1.13 27.45
N TYR A 253 -4.15 -1.60 28.48
CA TYR A 253 -3.39 -0.82 29.46
C TYR A 253 -2.13 -1.60 29.85
N SER A 254 -1.09 -0.90 30.32
CA SER A 254 0.22 -1.49 30.61
C SER A 254 1.03 -0.73 31.67
N GLU A 255 0.43 0.25 32.36
CA GLU A 255 1.15 1.11 33.30
C GLU A 255 1.81 0.34 34.44
N PHE A 256 1.22 -0.76 34.89
CA PHE A 256 1.77 -1.60 35.97
C PHE A 256 2.83 -2.61 35.52
N PHE A 257 2.98 -2.88 34.22
CA PHE A 257 3.98 -3.81 33.70
C PHE A 257 5.41 -3.36 34.05
N LYS A 258 6.30 -4.30 34.36
CA LYS A 258 7.74 -4.08 34.50
C LYS A 258 8.48 -5.21 33.79
N PRO A 259 9.56 -4.93 33.05
CA PRO A 259 10.39 -5.99 32.50
C PRO A 259 11.06 -6.79 33.64
N ASN A 260 11.38 -8.05 33.38
CA ASN A 260 11.85 -9.00 34.38
C ASN A 260 13.30 -8.79 34.85
N SER A 261 14.03 -7.90 34.17
CA SER A 261 15.38 -7.47 34.52
C SER A 261 15.45 -5.95 34.42
N VAL A 262 15.98 -5.28 35.46
CA VAL A 262 16.11 -3.81 35.51
C VAL A 262 17.05 -3.23 34.45
N LYS A 263 17.69 -4.08 33.65
CA LYS A 263 18.55 -3.72 32.51
C LYS A 263 17.78 -3.62 31.18
N LYS A 264 16.52 -4.07 31.13
CA LYS A 264 15.67 -4.12 29.93
C LYS A 264 14.75 -2.89 29.85
N PRO A 265 14.37 -2.41 28.66
CA PRO A 265 13.46 -1.29 28.49
C PRO A 265 12.00 -1.74 28.68
N LYS A 266 11.11 -0.81 28.98
CA LYS A 266 9.67 -1.07 29.10
C LYS A 266 8.98 -0.97 27.73
N MET A 267 8.47 -2.09 27.22
CA MET A 267 7.89 -2.20 25.87
C MET A 267 6.49 -2.82 25.90
N TRP A 268 5.58 -2.24 25.12
CA TRP A 268 4.18 -2.66 24.96
C TRP A 268 3.94 -3.06 23.50
N THR A 269 3.95 -4.36 23.26
CA THR A 269 3.92 -5.00 21.93
C THR A 269 2.52 -5.17 21.35
N GLU A 270 1.43 -4.89 22.09
CA GLU A 270 0.08 -4.76 21.54
C GLU A 270 -0.80 -3.82 22.39
N ASN A 271 -0.99 -2.56 21.98
CA ASN A 271 -2.01 -1.67 22.54
C ASN A 271 -3.30 -1.76 21.73
N TRP A 272 -4.23 -2.62 22.15
CA TRP A 272 -5.43 -2.95 21.38
C TRP A 272 -6.30 -1.69 21.12
N THR A 273 -6.41 -1.25 19.85
CA THR A 273 -7.14 0.00 19.48
C THR A 273 -8.65 -0.17 19.29
N GLY A 274 -9.17 -1.34 19.64
CA GLY A 274 -10.53 -1.80 19.46
C GLY A 274 -10.57 -3.28 19.84
N TRP A 275 -11.28 -4.11 19.08
CA TRP A 275 -11.25 -5.57 19.24
C TRP A 275 -11.64 -6.27 17.94
N LEU A 276 -11.42 -7.58 17.88
CA LEU A 276 -11.88 -8.43 16.78
C LEU A 276 -13.40 -8.36 16.58
N THR A 277 -13.87 -8.67 15.37
CA THR A 277 -15.29 -8.88 15.08
C THR A 277 -15.56 -10.37 14.86
N GLU A 278 -16.50 -10.92 15.62
CA GLU A 278 -16.93 -12.33 15.58
C GLU A 278 -18.28 -12.45 14.85
N PHE A 279 -18.47 -13.46 13.99
CA PHE A 279 -19.77 -13.73 13.37
C PHE A 279 -20.84 -14.02 14.44
N GLY A 280 -21.89 -13.20 14.48
CA GLY A 280 -22.95 -13.23 15.48
C GLY A 280 -22.78 -12.24 16.64
N GLY A 281 -21.60 -11.64 16.79
CA GLY A 281 -21.33 -10.60 17.78
C GLY A 281 -21.52 -9.17 17.22
N PRO A 282 -21.68 -8.18 18.10
CA PRO A 282 -21.67 -6.76 17.73
C PRO A 282 -20.25 -6.21 17.56
N VAL A 283 -20.10 -5.24 16.65
CA VAL A 283 -18.80 -4.68 16.27
C VAL A 283 -18.23 -3.81 17.41
N PRO A 284 -17.08 -4.17 18.03
CA PRO A 284 -16.49 -3.39 19.12
C PRO A 284 -15.71 -2.17 18.62
N TYR A 285 -15.60 -1.12 19.43
CA TYR A 285 -14.84 0.09 19.10
C TYR A 285 -14.23 0.72 20.34
N ARG A 286 -13.02 1.30 20.27
CA ARG A 286 -12.35 1.97 21.40
C ARG A 286 -12.29 3.49 21.17
N PRO A 287 -12.83 4.30 22.09
CA PRO A 287 -12.71 5.76 22.04
C PRO A 287 -11.25 6.22 21.89
N ALA A 288 -11.04 7.21 21.03
CA ALA A 288 -9.70 7.71 20.71
C ALA A 288 -9.04 8.40 21.91
N GLU A 289 -9.84 8.97 22.81
CA GLU A 289 -9.42 9.64 24.03
C GLU A 289 -8.84 8.66 25.05
N ASP A 290 -9.48 7.50 25.23
CA ASP A 290 -8.98 6.44 26.12
C ASP A 290 -7.72 5.77 25.57
N LEU A 291 -7.65 5.61 24.24
CA LEU A 291 -6.46 5.08 23.58
C LEU A 291 -5.28 6.06 23.68
N ALA A 292 -5.51 7.35 23.48
CA ALA A 292 -4.51 8.40 23.70
C ALA A 292 -4.07 8.48 25.18
N PHE A 293 -5.04 8.33 26.10
CA PHE A 293 -4.79 8.27 27.53
C PHE A 293 -3.93 7.07 27.94
N SER A 294 -4.22 5.86 27.42
CA SER A 294 -3.43 4.66 27.73
C SER A 294 -1.98 4.81 27.24
N VAL A 295 -1.78 5.44 26.09
CA VAL A 295 -0.44 5.79 25.58
C VAL A 295 0.26 6.81 26.48
N ALA A 296 -0.35 7.96 26.76
CA ALA A 296 0.28 8.97 27.61
C ALA A 296 0.62 8.43 29.02
N ARG A 297 -0.26 7.59 29.59
CA ARG A 297 -0.09 6.99 30.93
C ARG A 297 1.07 6.00 31.05
N PHE A 298 1.50 5.41 29.94
CA PHE A 298 2.67 4.52 29.90
C PHE A 298 3.95 5.25 29.45
N ILE A 299 3.85 6.36 28.69
CA ILE A 299 5.00 7.24 28.39
C ILE A 299 5.45 8.01 29.62
N GLN A 300 4.53 8.53 30.42
CA GLN A 300 4.86 9.30 31.63
C GLN A 300 5.64 8.49 32.69
N ILE A 301 5.70 7.16 32.52
CA ILE A 301 6.50 6.23 33.32
C ILE A 301 7.62 5.52 32.51
N GLY A 302 7.81 5.89 31.23
CA GLY A 302 9.01 5.56 30.43
C GLY A 302 8.97 4.29 29.56
N GLY A 303 8.00 4.12 28.65
CA GLY A 303 8.01 3.00 27.67
C GLY A 303 7.59 3.35 26.21
N SER A 304 7.67 2.35 25.30
CA SER A 304 7.33 2.41 23.83
C SER A 304 6.23 1.41 23.36
N PHE A 305 5.61 1.59 22.15
CA PHE A 305 4.24 1.09 21.78
C PHE A 305 4.01 0.50 20.36
N TYR A 306 2.87 -0.19 20.14
CA TYR A 306 2.43 -0.80 18.85
C TYR A 306 0.91 -1.09 18.64
N HIS A 307 0.34 -1.03 17.40
CA HIS A 307 -0.94 -1.71 16.94
C HIS A 307 -1.35 -1.60 15.41
N GLY A 308 -2.18 -2.53 14.86
CA GLY A 308 -2.95 -2.44 13.58
C GLY A 308 -3.51 -3.79 12.99
N GLY A 309 -4.31 -3.78 11.90
CA GLY A 309 -4.72 -5.00 11.12
C GLY A 309 -5.94 -4.92 10.15
N THR A 310 -6.23 -6.01 9.38
CA THR A 310 -7.45 -6.33 8.57
C THR A 310 -7.48 -7.86 8.20
N ASN A 311 -8.38 -8.47 7.38
CA ASN A 311 -8.41 -9.92 7.05
C ASN A 311 -8.84 -10.21 5.58
N PHE A 312 -8.34 -11.32 4.96
CA PHE A 312 -8.68 -11.70 3.56
C PHE A 312 -8.64 -13.23 3.27
N GLY A 313 -9.66 -13.78 2.59
CA GLY A 313 -9.73 -15.18 2.14
C GLY A 313 -10.14 -16.21 3.21
N ARG A 314 -10.13 -17.51 2.89
CA ARG A 314 -10.60 -18.59 3.82
C ARG A 314 -9.64 -18.96 4.97
N THR A 315 -8.39 -18.52 4.92
CA THR A 315 -7.33 -18.88 5.89
C THR A 315 -6.88 -17.73 6.82
N ALA A 316 -7.45 -16.53 6.69
CA ALA A 316 -7.01 -15.37 7.48
C ALA A 316 -7.65 -15.24 8.87
N GLY A 317 -8.73 -15.99 9.14
CA GLY A 317 -9.43 -15.93 10.42
C GLY A 317 -10.09 -17.25 10.81
N GLY A 318 -10.10 -17.51 12.11
CA GLY A 318 -10.77 -18.65 12.75
C GLY A 318 -10.51 -18.67 14.27
N PRO A 319 -11.40 -19.28 15.06
CA PRO A 319 -12.74 -19.77 14.70
C PRO A 319 -13.76 -18.62 14.82
N PHE A 320 -14.80 -18.60 13.97
CA PHE A 320 -15.87 -17.57 13.95
C PHE A 320 -15.43 -16.09 13.73
N ILE A 321 -14.14 -15.79 13.64
CA ILE A 321 -13.61 -14.48 13.22
C ILE A 321 -14.23 -14.07 11.88
N SER A 322 -14.71 -12.82 11.78
CA SER A 322 -15.33 -12.31 10.56
C SER A 322 -14.30 -12.06 9.44
N THR A 323 -14.76 -11.87 8.20
CA THR A 323 -13.85 -11.51 7.10
C THR A 323 -13.30 -10.09 7.29
N SER A 324 -14.08 -9.19 7.89
CA SER A 324 -13.53 -7.93 8.41
C SER A 324 -12.71 -8.18 9.67
N TYR A 325 -11.55 -7.51 9.74
CA TYR A 325 -10.76 -7.37 10.97
C TYR A 325 -10.34 -5.89 11.07
N ASP A 326 -11.31 -5.00 10.81
CA ASP A 326 -11.16 -3.54 10.90
C ASP A 326 -10.59 -3.06 12.25
N TYR A 327 -10.85 -3.81 13.33
CA TYR A 327 -10.33 -3.62 14.69
C TYR A 327 -10.55 -2.21 15.28
N ASP A 328 -11.44 -1.41 14.69
CA ASP A 328 -11.57 0.03 14.92
C ASP A 328 -10.24 0.79 14.76
N ALA A 329 -9.35 0.31 13.88
CA ALA A 329 -7.99 0.79 13.75
C ALA A 329 -7.91 2.23 13.18
N PRO A 330 -6.81 2.98 13.45
CA PRO A 330 -6.62 4.35 12.95
C PRO A 330 -6.66 4.48 11.42
N ILE A 331 -6.31 3.41 10.71
CA ILE A 331 -6.58 3.23 9.28
C ILE A 331 -7.59 2.09 9.19
N ASP A 332 -8.73 2.30 8.53
CA ASP A 332 -9.83 1.32 8.47
C ASP A 332 -9.56 0.16 7.49
N GLU A 333 -10.44 -0.84 7.48
CA GLU A 333 -10.41 -2.03 6.59
C GLU A 333 -10.14 -1.70 5.10
N TYR A 334 -10.48 -0.48 4.69
CA TYR A 334 -10.45 0.01 3.31
C TYR A 334 -9.25 0.93 3.02
N GLY A 335 -8.34 1.08 3.98
CA GLY A 335 -7.18 1.97 3.88
C GLY A 335 -7.50 3.45 4.11
N LEU A 336 -8.69 3.81 4.61
CA LEU A 336 -9.07 5.20 4.87
C LEU A 336 -8.71 5.64 6.29
N LEU A 337 -8.36 6.91 6.45
CA LEU A 337 -8.10 7.49 7.78
C LEU A 337 -9.39 7.51 8.62
N ARG A 338 -9.34 6.90 9.80
CA ARG A 338 -10.41 6.90 10.81
C ARG A 338 -10.27 8.13 11.69
N GLU A 339 -10.80 9.24 11.21
CA GLU A 339 -10.81 10.52 11.93
C GLU A 339 -11.99 10.57 12.92
N PRO A 340 -11.77 10.91 14.22
CA PRO A 340 -10.61 11.66 14.72
C PRO A 340 -9.46 10.79 15.27
N LYS A 341 -9.60 9.45 15.35
CA LYS A 341 -8.60 8.58 16.00
C LYS A 341 -7.20 8.73 15.39
N TRP A 342 -7.08 8.73 14.07
CA TRP A 342 -5.77 8.89 13.41
C TRP A 342 -5.13 10.25 13.68
N GLY A 343 -5.83 11.36 13.47
CA GLY A 343 -5.31 12.70 13.69
C GLY A 343 -5.00 12.98 15.17
N HIS A 344 -5.81 12.45 16.10
CA HIS A 344 -5.61 12.59 17.53
C HIS A 344 -4.37 11.84 18.02
N LEU A 345 -4.13 10.63 17.51
CA LEU A 345 -2.90 9.87 17.78
C LEU A 345 -1.68 10.51 17.10
N ARG A 346 -1.80 10.97 15.86
CA ARG A 346 -0.73 11.72 15.16
C ARG A 346 -0.27 12.93 15.96
N ASP A 347 -1.20 13.68 16.55
CA ASP A 347 -0.87 14.88 17.30
C ASP A 347 -0.36 14.56 18.72
N LEU A 348 -0.81 13.46 19.33
CA LEU A 348 -0.14 12.85 20.48
C LEU A 348 1.32 12.46 20.15
N HIS A 349 1.56 11.78 19.02
CA HIS A 349 2.89 11.36 18.58
C HIS A 349 3.82 12.58 18.40
N LYS A 350 3.33 13.67 17.79
CA LYS A 350 4.08 14.94 17.71
C LYS A 350 4.40 15.52 19.09
N ALA A 351 3.45 15.54 20.01
CA ALA A 351 3.70 16.00 21.39
C ALA A 351 4.78 15.15 22.07
N ILE A 352 4.75 13.83 21.91
CA ILE A 352 5.77 12.90 22.41
C ILE A 352 7.14 13.16 21.77
N LYS A 353 7.20 13.47 20.46
CA LYS A 353 8.47 13.80 19.77
C LYS A 353 9.08 15.12 20.22
N LEU A 354 8.28 16.12 20.63
CA LEU A 354 8.78 17.30 21.33
C LEU A 354 9.39 16.95 22.70
N CYS A 355 8.90 15.91 23.35
CA CYS A 355 9.38 15.41 24.65
C CYS A 355 10.56 14.43 24.56
N GLU A 356 10.83 13.81 23.40
CA GLU A 356 11.83 12.73 23.23
C GLU A 356 13.22 13.08 23.84
N PRO A 357 13.77 14.31 23.67
CA PRO A 357 15.07 14.70 24.26
C PRO A 357 15.14 14.67 25.79
N ALA A 358 14.02 14.85 26.50
CA ALA A 358 13.92 14.74 27.96
C ALA A 358 13.58 13.30 28.39
N LEU A 359 12.68 12.63 27.66
CA LEU A 359 12.26 11.25 27.91
C LEU A 359 13.42 10.25 27.87
N VAL A 360 14.39 10.41 26.96
CA VAL A 360 15.54 9.50 26.85
C VAL A 360 16.69 9.79 27.83
N SER A 361 16.68 10.95 28.49
CA SER A 361 17.80 11.46 29.29
C SER A 361 17.53 11.57 30.80
N ALA A 362 16.27 11.58 31.22
CA ALA A 362 15.86 11.62 32.63
C ALA A 362 14.88 10.49 32.99
N ASP A 363 14.84 10.10 34.26
CA ASP A 363 13.79 9.27 34.83
C ASP A 363 12.62 10.11 35.39
N PRO A 364 11.37 9.60 35.37
CA PRO A 364 10.20 10.35 35.77
C PRO A 364 10.18 10.60 37.28
N VAL A 365 10.25 11.88 37.67
CA VAL A 365 9.99 12.31 39.04
C VAL A 365 8.48 12.45 39.24
N TYR A 366 7.93 11.66 40.14
CA TYR A 366 6.54 11.71 40.56
C TYR A 366 6.25 12.90 41.48
N SER A 367 5.06 13.50 41.38
CA SER A 367 4.51 14.41 42.39
C SER A 367 2.98 14.34 42.39
N SER A 368 2.34 14.36 43.56
CA SER A 368 0.88 14.47 43.65
C SER A 368 0.44 15.93 43.44
N LEU A 369 -0.62 16.12 42.66
CA LEU A 369 -1.30 17.41 42.45
C LEU A 369 -2.67 17.47 43.14
N GLY A 370 -3.15 16.35 43.65
CA GLY A 370 -4.50 16.17 44.19
C GLY A 370 -4.80 14.70 44.46
N LYS A 371 -6.04 14.40 44.90
CA LYS A 371 -6.45 13.05 45.31
C LYS A 371 -6.34 12.02 44.19
N ASN A 372 -6.73 12.40 42.97
CA ASN A 372 -6.70 11.56 41.76
C ASN A 372 -5.85 12.23 40.67
N GLN A 373 -4.89 13.09 41.04
CA GLN A 373 -4.15 13.94 40.12
C GLN A 373 -2.64 13.89 40.39
N GLU A 374 -1.85 13.74 39.34
CA GLU A 374 -0.41 13.46 39.41
C GLU A 374 0.36 14.26 38.36
N ALA A 375 1.62 14.58 38.67
CA ALA A 375 2.62 15.06 37.73
C ALA A 375 3.75 14.03 37.61
N HIS A 376 4.16 13.75 36.38
CA HIS A 376 5.39 13.02 36.07
C HIS A 376 6.33 13.95 35.30
N VAL A 377 7.48 14.27 35.90
CA VAL A 377 8.41 15.29 35.37
C VAL A 377 9.74 14.63 34.96
N PHE A 378 10.13 14.85 33.71
CA PHE A 378 11.41 14.44 33.15
C PHE A 378 12.28 15.70 33.02
N ARG A 379 13.35 15.81 33.80
CA ARG A 379 14.21 17.01 33.84
C ARG A 379 15.69 16.64 33.72
N SER A 380 16.35 17.20 32.71
CA SER A 380 17.77 16.99 32.41
C SER A 380 18.41 18.27 31.85
N SER A 381 19.68 18.20 31.47
CA SER A 381 20.35 19.28 30.72
C SER A 381 19.86 19.44 29.29
N SER A 382 19.13 18.46 28.72
CA SER A 382 18.55 18.52 27.36
C SER A 382 17.08 18.96 27.33
N GLY A 383 16.42 19.13 28.48
CA GLY A 383 15.07 19.70 28.54
C GLY A 383 14.32 19.44 29.84
N CYS A 384 13.10 19.96 29.91
CA CYS A 384 12.11 19.63 30.94
C CYS A 384 10.79 19.29 30.25
N THR A 385 10.24 18.12 30.51
CA THR A 385 8.87 17.73 30.10
C THR A 385 8.06 17.34 31.32
N ALA A 386 6.78 17.68 31.34
CA ALA A 386 5.83 17.20 32.35
C ALA A 386 4.57 16.58 31.72
N PHE A 387 4.06 15.53 32.35
CA PHE A 387 2.74 14.95 32.09
C PHE A 387 1.87 15.20 33.32
N LEU A 388 0.72 15.86 33.14
CA LEU A 388 -0.23 16.17 34.21
C LEU A 388 -1.48 15.32 34.03
N ALA A 389 -1.71 14.37 34.94
CA ALA A 389 -2.76 13.35 34.84
C ALA A 389 -3.95 13.64 35.77
N ASN A 390 -5.15 13.30 35.31
CA ASN A 390 -6.37 13.20 36.12
C ASN A 390 -7.03 11.83 35.89
N TYR A 391 -7.06 11.00 36.94
CA TYR A 391 -7.63 9.64 36.90
C TYR A 391 -9.10 9.58 37.34
N ASP A 392 -9.68 10.70 37.76
CA ASP A 392 -11.12 10.73 38.02
C ASP A 392 -11.89 10.47 36.72
N THR A 393 -12.82 9.52 36.75
CA THR A 393 -13.60 9.10 35.57
C THR A 393 -14.83 9.96 35.31
N SER A 394 -15.10 10.92 36.21
CA SER A 394 -16.34 11.70 36.26
C SER A 394 -16.13 13.21 36.41
N SER A 395 -15.07 13.64 37.10
CA SER A 395 -14.81 15.04 37.44
C SER A 395 -13.59 15.64 36.71
N SER A 396 -13.72 16.90 36.28
CA SER A 396 -12.59 17.71 35.83
C SER A 396 -11.88 18.31 37.04
N ALA A 397 -10.55 18.41 36.99
CA ALA A 397 -9.74 18.97 38.08
C ALA A 397 -8.95 20.19 37.59
N LYS A 398 -8.95 21.26 38.38
CA LYS A 398 -7.98 22.36 38.26
C LYS A 398 -6.78 22.06 39.14
N VAL A 399 -5.61 21.96 38.53
CA VAL A 399 -4.33 21.73 39.23
C VAL A 399 -3.40 22.93 39.07
N THR A 400 -2.52 23.15 40.05
CA THR A 400 -1.42 24.13 39.95
C THR A 400 -0.10 23.39 39.82
N PHE A 401 0.69 23.73 38.80
CA PHE A 401 2.01 23.13 38.54
C PHE A 401 2.97 24.21 38.01
N GLU A 402 4.18 24.30 38.58
CA GLU A 402 5.18 25.36 38.28
C GLU A 402 4.57 26.78 38.26
N ASN A 403 3.72 27.08 39.25
CA ASN A 403 2.96 28.34 39.41
C ASN A 403 1.93 28.69 38.32
N MET A 404 1.58 27.75 37.42
CA MET A 404 0.51 27.91 36.43
C MET A 404 -0.67 26.98 36.73
N GLN A 405 -1.88 27.38 36.33
CA GLN A 405 -3.09 26.55 36.46
C GLN A 405 -3.40 25.79 35.18
N TYR A 406 -3.86 24.55 35.32
CA TYR A 406 -4.26 23.69 34.20
C TYR A 406 -5.62 23.02 34.50
N ASP A 407 -6.53 23.09 33.53
CA ASP A 407 -7.79 22.34 33.53
C ASP A 407 -7.56 20.94 32.95
N LEU A 408 -7.71 19.90 33.78
CA LEU A 408 -7.61 18.50 33.38
C LEU A 408 -9.01 17.86 33.30
N PRO A 409 -9.51 17.51 32.10
CA PRO A 409 -10.74 16.72 31.95
C PRO A 409 -10.72 15.39 32.72
N PRO A 410 -11.86 14.72 32.92
CA PRO A 410 -11.91 13.37 33.47
C PRO A 410 -11.09 12.41 32.60
N TRP A 411 -10.39 11.46 33.20
CA TRP A 411 -9.63 10.40 32.54
C TRP A 411 -8.73 10.92 31.42
N SER A 412 -7.89 11.90 31.75
CA SER A 412 -7.06 12.61 30.77
C SER A 412 -5.65 12.92 31.27
N ILE A 413 -4.72 13.10 30.33
CA ILE A 413 -3.35 13.55 30.58
C ILE A 413 -3.05 14.74 29.67
N SER A 414 -2.54 15.82 30.24
CA SER A 414 -1.97 16.96 29.51
C SER A 414 -0.45 16.82 29.38
N ILE A 415 0.09 17.10 28.20
CA ILE A 415 1.53 17.00 27.89
C ILE A 415 2.11 18.40 27.76
N LEU A 416 3.14 18.69 28.55
CA LEU A 416 3.87 19.97 28.62
C LEU A 416 5.32 19.71 28.19
N ALA A 417 5.64 19.93 26.91
CA ALA A 417 6.95 19.59 26.34
C ALA A 417 8.13 20.37 26.93
N ASP A 418 7.84 21.52 27.54
CA ASP A 418 8.76 22.50 28.16
C ASP A 418 8.54 22.66 29.69
N CYS A 419 7.72 21.80 30.31
CA CYS A 419 7.19 21.93 31.68
C CYS A 419 6.31 23.17 31.96
N LYS A 420 5.81 23.90 30.94
CA LYS A 420 5.02 25.14 31.12
C LYS A 420 3.78 25.26 30.22
N THR A 421 3.91 24.79 28.98
CA THR A 421 2.94 25.02 27.91
C THR A 421 2.29 23.70 27.55
N ALA A 422 1.00 23.55 27.87
CA ALA A 422 0.26 22.36 27.48
C ALA A 422 0.06 22.36 25.96
N VAL A 423 0.73 21.45 25.25
CA VAL A 423 0.66 21.32 23.77
C VAL A 423 -0.37 20.30 23.30
N TYR A 424 -0.80 19.40 24.19
CA TYR A 424 -1.77 18.35 23.92
C TYR A 424 -2.50 17.92 25.21
N ASN A 425 -3.75 17.47 25.12
CA ASN A 425 -4.45 16.73 26.17
C ASN A 425 -5.24 15.56 25.55
N THR A 426 -5.19 14.38 26.17
CA THR A 426 -5.74 13.14 25.61
C THR A 426 -7.27 13.15 25.45
N ALA A 427 -8.00 14.03 26.12
CA ALA A 427 -9.46 14.18 26.04
C ALA A 427 -9.90 15.51 25.38
N ARG A 428 -9.02 16.16 24.61
CA ARG A 428 -9.33 17.38 23.82
C ARG A 428 -8.93 17.15 22.36
N PHE A 429 -9.92 17.01 21.47
CA PHE A 429 -9.66 16.76 20.04
C PHE A 429 -9.12 18.00 19.32
N GLY A 430 -7.90 17.94 18.81
CA GLY A 430 -7.37 18.92 17.84
C GLY A 430 -7.66 18.57 16.37
N ALA A 431 -7.93 17.29 16.09
CA ALA A 431 -8.23 16.78 14.76
C ALA A 431 -9.73 16.84 14.42
N GLN A 432 -10.05 16.90 13.13
CA GLN A 432 -11.44 16.73 12.67
C GLN A 432 -11.92 15.29 12.93
N SER A 433 -13.24 15.10 12.97
CA SER A 433 -13.90 13.80 12.86
C SER A 433 -14.47 13.61 11.45
N SER A 434 -14.68 12.37 10.99
CA SER A 434 -15.29 12.12 9.68
C SER A 434 -16.29 10.97 9.70
N LEU A 435 -17.50 11.20 9.20
CA LEU A 435 -18.53 10.18 9.02
C LEU A 435 -18.33 9.49 7.67
N LYS A 436 -17.90 8.22 7.67
CA LYS A 436 -17.79 7.42 6.43
C LYS A 436 -19.17 6.91 6.00
N LYS A 437 -19.41 6.81 4.69
CA LYS A 437 -20.65 6.32 4.10
C LYS A 437 -20.38 5.28 3.02
N MET A 438 -21.13 4.17 3.07
CA MET A 438 -21.25 3.24 1.94
C MET A 438 -22.37 3.72 1.00
N THR A 439 -22.11 3.82 -0.30
CA THR A 439 -23.10 4.22 -1.32
C THR A 439 -23.06 3.28 -2.52
N PRO A 440 -24.20 2.71 -2.96
CA PRO A 440 -24.26 1.85 -4.16
C PRO A 440 -23.70 2.53 -5.42
N VAL A 441 -23.05 1.73 -6.27
CA VAL A 441 -22.46 2.12 -7.55
C VAL A 441 -22.67 1.05 -8.61
N GLY A 442 -22.92 1.47 -9.85
CA GLY A 442 -23.31 0.58 -10.94
C GLY A 442 -24.82 0.35 -11.02
N GLY A 443 -25.24 -0.49 -11.96
CA GLY A 443 -26.62 -1.00 -12.06
C GLY A 443 -26.80 -2.33 -11.32
N ALA A 444 -28.00 -2.89 -11.39
CA ALA A 444 -28.26 -4.25 -10.91
C ALA A 444 -27.46 -5.28 -11.73
N PHE A 445 -26.98 -6.34 -11.07
CA PHE A 445 -26.21 -7.41 -11.70
C PHE A 445 -27.08 -8.40 -12.47
N SER A 446 -26.59 -8.85 -13.63
CA SER A 446 -27.23 -9.87 -14.47
C SER A 446 -26.72 -11.26 -14.11
N TRP A 447 -27.29 -11.82 -13.04
CA TRP A 447 -26.86 -13.10 -12.49
C TRP A 447 -27.21 -14.31 -13.38
N GLN A 448 -26.41 -15.36 -13.21
CA GLN A 448 -26.68 -16.74 -13.60
C GLN A 448 -26.41 -17.66 -12.41
N SER A 449 -26.98 -18.86 -12.38
CA SER A 449 -26.93 -19.79 -11.23
C SER A 449 -26.63 -21.24 -11.61
N TYR A 450 -25.87 -21.94 -10.77
CA TYR A 450 -25.65 -23.38 -10.82
C TYR A 450 -25.94 -23.99 -9.45
N ASN A 451 -26.81 -25.01 -9.39
CA ASN A 451 -27.14 -25.69 -8.14
C ASN A 451 -26.05 -26.73 -7.81
N GLU A 452 -25.44 -26.61 -6.64
CA GLU A 452 -24.41 -27.55 -6.16
C GLU A 452 -25.05 -28.93 -5.94
N GLN A 453 -24.52 -29.94 -6.64
CA GLN A 453 -25.03 -31.30 -6.53
C GLN A 453 -24.57 -31.95 -5.23
N ILE A 454 -25.55 -32.35 -4.40
CA ILE A 454 -25.30 -33.21 -3.24
C ILE A 454 -24.62 -34.50 -3.72
N ALA A 455 -23.50 -34.85 -3.10
CA ALA A 455 -22.63 -35.95 -3.50
C ALA A 455 -23.36 -37.30 -3.62
N SER A 456 -23.04 -38.12 -4.63
CA SER A 456 -23.40 -39.54 -4.56
C SER A 456 -22.39 -40.29 -3.69
N PRO A 457 -22.80 -41.35 -2.97
CA PRO A 457 -21.86 -42.32 -2.39
C PRO A 457 -20.98 -43.04 -3.42
N ASP A 458 -21.26 -42.84 -4.70
CA ASP A 458 -20.62 -43.45 -5.86
C ASP A 458 -19.74 -42.43 -6.64
N ASP A 459 -19.55 -41.20 -6.13
CA ASP A 459 -18.64 -40.21 -6.72
C ASP A 459 -17.16 -40.67 -6.60
N ASP A 460 -16.35 -40.50 -7.65
CA ASP A 460 -14.94 -40.93 -7.77
C ASP A 460 -13.94 -40.43 -6.69
N LYS A 461 -14.40 -39.58 -5.77
CA LYS A 461 -13.59 -39.01 -4.67
C LYS A 461 -14.21 -39.27 -3.28
N THR A 462 -15.05 -40.31 -3.18
CA THR A 462 -15.58 -40.80 -1.91
C THR A 462 -14.72 -41.89 -1.29
N PHE A 463 -14.77 -41.99 0.03
CA PHE A 463 -14.23 -43.13 0.79
C PHE A 463 -15.13 -43.42 1.99
N SER A 464 -15.03 -44.60 2.60
CA SER A 464 -15.93 -45.01 3.69
C SER A 464 -15.21 -45.55 4.92
N HIS A 465 -15.82 -45.39 6.09
CA HIS A 465 -15.38 -45.99 7.35
C HIS A 465 -16.58 -46.48 8.17
N ASN A 466 -16.37 -47.41 9.12
CA ASN A 466 -17.45 -48.04 9.89
C ASN A 466 -17.85 -47.27 11.18
N GLU A 467 -17.44 -46.01 11.27
CA GLU A 467 -17.62 -45.12 12.41
C GLU A 467 -17.44 -43.66 11.98
N LEU A 468 -17.85 -42.74 12.86
CA LEU A 468 -17.58 -41.30 12.74
C LEU A 468 -16.11 -40.98 13.06
N TRP A 469 -15.47 -40.18 12.21
CA TRP A 469 -14.12 -39.66 12.39
C TRP A 469 -14.09 -38.13 12.53
N GLU A 470 -12.97 -37.58 13.03
CA GLU A 470 -12.80 -36.16 13.30
C GLU A 470 -12.59 -35.36 11.99
N GLN A 471 -13.30 -34.23 11.83
CA GLN A 471 -13.32 -33.52 10.54
C GLN A 471 -11.93 -32.99 10.16
N VAL A 472 -11.16 -32.39 11.07
CA VAL A 472 -9.85 -31.84 10.69
C VAL A 472 -8.93 -32.98 10.23
N TYR A 473 -8.88 -34.11 10.96
CA TYR A 473 -8.16 -35.34 10.58
C TYR A 473 -8.56 -35.91 9.21
N LEU A 474 -9.87 -36.08 8.95
CA LEU A 474 -10.40 -36.62 7.70
C LEU A 474 -10.11 -35.75 6.48
N THR A 475 -10.29 -34.43 6.64
CA THR A 475 -10.66 -33.55 5.52
C THR A 475 -9.66 -32.42 5.28
N ALA A 476 -8.85 -32.09 6.29
CA ALA A 476 -8.11 -30.83 6.35
C ALA A 476 -8.97 -29.56 6.09
N ASP A 477 -10.29 -29.60 6.40
CA ASP A 477 -11.34 -28.53 6.35
C ASP A 477 -12.50 -28.71 5.30
N ALA A 478 -13.22 -29.86 5.24
CA ALA A 478 -14.59 -30.05 4.62
C ALA A 478 -15.29 -31.46 4.66
N SER A 479 -16.49 -31.57 5.28
CA SER A 479 -17.71 -32.43 5.02
C SER A 479 -17.80 -34.00 5.09
N ASP A 480 -19.00 -34.49 5.54
CA ASP A 480 -19.34 -35.89 5.91
C ASP A 480 -20.72 -36.42 5.34
N TYR A 481 -20.94 -37.75 5.20
CA TYR A 481 -22.19 -38.33 4.63
C TYR A 481 -22.59 -39.75 5.16
N LEU A 482 -23.88 -40.11 5.12
CA LEU A 482 -24.43 -41.41 5.54
C LEU A 482 -25.59 -41.93 4.65
N CYS A 483 -25.83 -43.25 4.66
CA CYS A 483 -27.08 -43.89 4.20
C CYS A 483 -27.65 -44.84 5.28
N VAL A 484 -28.98 -44.94 5.40
CA VAL A 484 -29.69 -45.72 6.44
C VAL A 484 -30.86 -46.50 5.81
N TYR A 485 -31.11 -47.73 6.26
CA TYR A 485 -32.24 -48.54 5.80
C TYR A 485 -33.44 -48.51 6.76
N ILE A 486 -34.66 -48.42 6.21
CA ILE A 486 -35.93 -48.33 6.93
C ILE A 486 -36.84 -49.50 6.50
N ASP A 487 -37.37 -50.26 7.45
CA ASP A 487 -38.32 -51.33 7.13
C ASP A 487 -39.70 -50.77 6.74
N SER A 488 -40.41 -51.44 5.83
CA SER A 488 -41.77 -51.05 5.43
C SER A 488 -42.81 -51.21 6.55
N ASN A 489 -42.46 -51.89 7.65
CA ASN A 489 -43.35 -52.14 8.78
C ASN A 489 -43.24 -51.14 9.93
N GLU A 490 -42.33 -50.17 9.88
CA GLU A 490 -42.13 -49.19 10.94
C GLU A 490 -43.42 -48.46 11.33
N GLY A 491 -43.69 -48.35 12.64
CA GLY A 491 -44.94 -47.80 13.17
C GLY A 491 -45.16 -46.34 12.78
N PHE A 492 -44.09 -45.56 12.64
CA PHE A 492 -44.14 -44.16 12.24
C PHE A 492 -44.68 -43.97 10.81
N LEU A 493 -44.35 -44.89 9.88
CA LEU A 493 -44.88 -44.90 8.51
C LEU A 493 -46.39 -45.15 8.48
N LYS A 494 -46.91 -45.90 9.45
CA LYS A 494 -48.32 -46.32 9.54
C LYS A 494 -49.20 -45.31 10.30
N ASN A 495 -48.63 -44.53 11.22
CA ASN A 495 -49.37 -43.54 12.03
C ASN A 495 -49.13 -42.07 11.61
N GLY A 496 -48.28 -41.82 10.60
CA GLY A 496 -47.99 -40.49 10.06
C GLY A 496 -47.03 -39.65 10.90
N GLN A 497 -46.40 -40.21 11.93
CA GLN A 497 -45.37 -39.54 12.72
C GLN A 497 -44.02 -39.55 11.98
N ASN A 498 -43.18 -38.56 12.27
CA ASN A 498 -41.82 -38.46 11.73
C ASN A 498 -40.82 -38.72 12.87
N PRO A 499 -39.86 -39.65 12.71
CA PRO A 499 -38.87 -39.96 13.76
C PRO A 499 -37.95 -38.77 14.05
N LEU A 500 -37.54 -38.64 15.30
CA LEU A 500 -36.66 -37.59 15.80
C LEU A 500 -35.19 -37.94 15.52
N LEU A 501 -34.59 -37.26 14.55
CA LEU A 501 -33.15 -37.32 14.29
C LEU A 501 -32.43 -36.32 15.20
N THR A 502 -31.45 -36.82 15.97
CA THR A 502 -30.56 -36.00 16.78
C THR A 502 -29.11 -36.27 16.37
N ILE A 503 -28.36 -35.20 16.05
CA ILE A 503 -26.96 -35.24 15.64
C ILE A 503 -26.17 -34.32 16.56
N TRP A 504 -25.14 -34.84 17.21
CA TRP A 504 -24.16 -34.07 17.96
C TRP A 504 -22.90 -33.83 17.11
N SER A 505 -22.37 -32.61 17.16
CA SER A 505 -21.19 -32.19 16.42
C SER A 505 -20.31 -31.29 17.28
N ALA A 506 -19.00 -31.39 17.10
CA ALA A 506 -18.03 -30.50 17.74
C ALA A 506 -18.06 -29.07 17.15
N GLY A 507 -18.69 -28.90 15.97
CA GLY A 507 -18.91 -27.63 15.30
C GLY A 507 -18.31 -27.57 13.88
N HIS A 508 -18.41 -26.45 13.17
CA HIS A 508 -18.90 -25.12 13.63
C HIS A 508 -20.30 -24.76 13.08
N ALA A 509 -20.68 -25.32 11.94
CA ALA A 509 -22.05 -25.32 11.41
C ALA A 509 -22.35 -26.65 10.70
N LEU A 510 -23.62 -27.05 10.66
CA LEU A 510 -24.10 -28.31 10.11
C LEU A 510 -25.41 -28.08 9.34
N GLN A 511 -25.46 -28.54 8.08
CA GLN A 511 -26.72 -28.73 7.35
C GLN A 511 -27.06 -30.21 7.21
N VAL A 512 -28.33 -30.54 7.42
CA VAL A 512 -28.84 -31.92 7.41
C VAL A 512 -29.81 -32.09 6.24
N PHE A 513 -29.43 -32.89 5.25
CA PHE A 513 -30.30 -33.22 4.11
C PHE A 513 -30.79 -34.66 4.22
N ILE A 514 -32.06 -34.88 3.94
CA ILE A 514 -32.74 -36.18 3.95
C ILE A 514 -33.27 -36.43 2.55
N ASN A 515 -32.81 -37.50 1.90
CA ASN A 515 -33.18 -37.86 0.52
C ASN A 515 -33.02 -36.69 -0.49
N GLY A 516 -31.98 -35.87 -0.29
CA GLY A 516 -31.66 -34.70 -1.12
C GLY A 516 -32.38 -33.40 -0.73
N GLN A 517 -33.29 -33.41 0.24
CA GLN A 517 -34.02 -32.22 0.71
C GLN A 517 -33.48 -31.72 2.05
N LEU A 518 -33.30 -30.41 2.21
CA LEU A 518 -32.82 -29.81 3.46
C LEU A 518 -33.87 -29.96 4.59
N ALA A 519 -33.54 -30.71 5.63
CA ALA A 519 -34.34 -30.81 6.87
C ALA A 519 -34.00 -29.67 7.86
N GLY A 520 -32.81 -29.10 7.75
CA GLY A 520 -32.46 -27.81 8.34
C GLY A 520 -30.99 -27.66 8.69
N THR A 521 -30.70 -26.54 9.33
CA THR A 521 -29.35 -26.08 9.67
C THR A 521 -29.23 -25.84 11.17
N ALA A 522 -28.04 -26.11 11.73
CA ALA A 522 -27.64 -25.73 13.08
C ALA A 522 -26.21 -25.14 13.04
N TYR A 523 -25.89 -24.23 13.96
CA TYR A 523 -24.59 -23.55 14.03
C TYR A 523 -24.27 -23.12 15.47
N GLY A 524 -22.99 -23.13 15.81
CA GLY A 524 -22.48 -22.64 17.09
C GLY A 524 -22.14 -21.14 17.09
N SER A 525 -21.37 -20.72 18.09
CA SER A 525 -20.73 -19.40 18.22
C SER A 525 -19.26 -19.54 18.61
N MET A 526 -18.52 -18.43 18.75
CA MET A 526 -17.11 -18.46 19.20
C MET A 526 -16.95 -19.10 20.58
N ASP A 527 -17.73 -18.66 21.58
CA ASP A 527 -17.72 -19.22 22.94
C ASP A 527 -18.20 -20.69 22.98
N ASN A 528 -19.11 -21.07 22.07
CA ASN A 528 -19.70 -22.41 22.03
C ASN A 528 -19.78 -22.94 20.58
N PRO A 529 -18.67 -23.48 20.03
CA PRO A 529 -18.64 -24.01 18.67
C PRO A 529 -19.48 -25.29 18.48
N LYS A 530 -19.60 -26.06 19.56
CA LYS A 530 -20.31 -27.35 19.63
C LYS A 530 -21.81 -27.14 19.38
N LEU A 531 -22.42 -28.04 18.63
CA LEU A 531 -23.82 -27.93 18.23
C LEU A 531 -24.58 -29.27 18.31
N THR A 532 -25.89 -29.17 18.46
CA THR A 532 -26.81 -30.30 18.38
C THR A 532 -27.95 -29.94 17.43
N PHE A 533 -28.08 -30.69 16.33
CA PHE A 533 -29.30 -30.68 15.53
C PHE A 533 -30.27 -31.69 16.13
N SER A 534 -31.52 -31.30 16.40
CA SER A 534 -32.57 -32.23 16.80
C SER A 534 -33.91 -31.83 16.18
N LYS A 535 -34.42 -32.63 15.24
CA LYS A 535 -35.70 -32.41 14.55
C LYS A 535 -36.35 -33.72 14.12
N ASN A 536 -37.68 -33.71 14.04
CA ASN A 536 -38.42 -34.77 13.37
C ASN A 536 -38.15 -34.73 11.86
N VAL A 537 -37.73 -35.84 11.26
CA VAL A 537 -37.37 -35.94 9.83
C VAL A 537 -38.29 -36.89 9.09
N LYS A 538 -38.62 -36.55 7.83
CA LYS A 538 -39.46 -37.39 6.98
C LYS A 538 -38.62 -38.50 6.34
N LEU A 539 -38.81 -39.73 6.79
CA LEU A 539 -38.22 -40.93 6.20
C LEU A 539 -39.28 -41.71 5.41
N ASN A 540 -38.87 -42.32 4.30
CA ASN A 540 -39.69 -43.21 3.48
C ASN A 540 -39.40 -44.68 3.84
N ALA A 541 -40.21 -45.63 3.37
CA ALA A 541 -39.84 -47.05 3.41
C ALA A 541 -38.60 -47.32 2.51
N GLY A 542 -37.73 -48.25 2.90
CA GLY A 542 -36.52 -48.62 2.17
C GLY A 542 -35.29 -47.77 2.49
N VAL A 543 -34.36 -47.65 1.54
CA VAL A 543 -33.10 -46.88 1.72
C VAL A 543 -33.40 -45.38 1.77
N ASN A 544 -32.91 -44.72 2.81
CA ASN A 544 -32.93 -43.27 2.98
C ASN A 544 -31.49 -42.75 3.07
N LYS A 545 -31.19 -41.64 2.38
CA LYS A 545 -29.85 -41.03 2.36
C LYS A 545 -29.82 -39.81 3.27
N ILE A 546 -28.84 -39.73 4.17
CA ILE A 546 -28.69 -38.68 5.19
C ILE A 546 -27.34 -37.99 4.97
N TYR A 547 -27.35 -36.80 4.39
CA TYR A 547 -26.14 -36.06 4.01
C TYR A 547 -25.88 -34.96 5.04
N LEU A 548 -24.67 -34.92 5.62
CA LEU A 548 -24.31 -34.05 6.75
C LEU A 548 -23.20 -33.07 6.36
N LEU A 549 -23.58 -31.94 5.79
CA LEU A 549 -22.62 -30.89 5.44
C LEU A 549 -22.11 -30.20 6.72
N SER A 550 -21.02 -30.74 7.27
CA SER A 550 -20.27 -30.15 8.38
C SER A 550 -19.25 -29.12 7.87
N VAL A 551 -19.27 -27.94 8.47
CA VAL A 551 -18.54 -26.75 8.02
C VAL A 551 -17.79 -26.12 9.20
N ALA A 552 -16.47 -25.97 9.08
CA ALA A 552 -15.69 -25.19 10.04
C ALA A 552 -15.55 -23.73 9.57
N VAL A 553 -15.88 -22.79 10.45
CA VAL A 553 -15.78 -21.33 10.19
C VAL A 553 -14.39 -20.85 10.64
N GLY A 554 -13.35 -21.43 10.02
CA GLY A 554 -11.96 -21.32 10.47
C GLY A 554 -11.67 -22.16 11.73
N LEU A 555 -10.40 -22.45 11.98
CA LEU A 555 -9.93 -23.33 13.06
C LEU A 555 -9.52 -22.58 14.33
N PRO A 556 -9.60 -23.19 15.54
CA PRO A 556 -9.13 -22.63 16.81
C PRO A 556 -7.73 -22.02 16.73
N ASN A 557 -7.53 -20.83 17.29
CA ASN A 557 -6.30 -20.06 17.17
C ASN A 557 -5.60 -19.73 18.50
N VAL A 558 -6.24 -20.03 19.64
CA VAL A 558 -5.82 -19.67 20.98
C VAL A 558 -6.38 -20.64 22.01
N GLY A 559 -5.67 -20.85 23.12
CA GLY A 559 -6.01 -21.79 24.19
C GLY A 559 -4.92 -22.84 24.40
N THR A 560 -4.93 -23.51 25.56
CA THR A 560 -4.00 -24.62 25.82
C THR A 560 -4.46 -25.88 25.08
N HIS A 561 -3.53 -26.50 24.37
CA HIS A 561 -3.76 -27.67 23.50
C HIS A 561 -4.91 -27.51 22.47
N PHE A 562 -5.06 -26.34 21.84
CA PHE A 562 -6.10 -26.11 20.84
C PHE A 562 -5.97 -27.00 19.58
N GLU A 563 -4.78 -27.55 19.31
CA GLU A 563 -4.56 -28.54 18.26
C GLU A 563 -5.30 -29.85 18.49
N LYS A 564 -5.61 -30.16 19.76
CA LYS A 564 -6.36 -31.36 20.20
C LYS A 564 -7.87 -31.12 20.24
N TRP A 565 -8.34 -29.93 19.91
CA TRP A 565 -9.77 -29.64 19.80
C TRP A 565 -10.31 -30.18 18.47
N ASN A 566 -11.56 -30.65 18.48
CA ASN A 566 -12.19 -31.35 17.36
C ASN A 566 -13.17 -30.44 16.60
N ALA A 567 -13.35 -30.71 15.31
CA ALA A 567 -14.50 -30.27 14.52
C ALA A 567 -15.27 -31.48 13.97
N GLY A 568 -16.40 -31.26 13.30
CA GLY A 568 -17.12 -32.33 12.60
C GLY A 568 -18.23 -33.00 13.37
N VAL A 569 -18.86 -34.00 12.74
CA VAL A 569 -19.87 -34.85 13.36
C VAL A 569 -19.17 -36.01 14.07
N LEU A 570 -18.97 -35.90 15.38
CA LEU A 570 -18.44 -37.00 16.21
C LEU A 570 -19.52 -37.81 16.93
N GLY A 571 -20.78 -37.40 16.81
CA GLY A 571 -21.91 -38.08 17.41
C GLY A 571 -22.04 -37.85 18.93
N PRO A 572 -23.02 -38.52 19.58
CA PRO A 572 -23.88 -39.55 19.00
C PRO A 572 -24.84 -39.02 17.91
N VAL A 573 -25.17 -39.88 16.96
CA VAL A 573 -26.18 -39.65 15.92
C VAL A 573 -27.30 -40.68 16.09
N THR A 574 -28.49 -40.24 16.50
CA THR A 574 -29.58 -41.14 16.88
C THR A 574 -30.91 -40.81 16.19
N LEU A 575 -31.70 -41.86 15.94
CA LEU A 575 -33.05 -41.79 15.40
C LEU A 575 -34.04 -42.41 16.42
N LYS A 576 -34.90 -41.59 17.02
CA LYS A 576 -35.92 -42.03 17.99
C LYS A 576 -37.31 -42.08 17.35
N GLY A 577 -38.08 -43.12 17.66
CA GLY A 577 -39.44 -43.33 17.15
C GLY A 577 -39.60 -44.52 16.20
N PHE A 578 -38.62 -45.42 16.16
CA PHE A 578 -38.69 -46.71 15.46
C PHE A 578 -39.39 -47.75 16.33
N ASN A 579 -39.79 -48.88 15.75
CA ASN A 579 -40.34 -50.03 16.48
C ASN A 579 -39.34 -50.57 17.53
N GLU A 580 -38.03 -50.48 17.28
CA GLU A 580 -36.94 -50.80 18.22
C GLU A 580 -36.65 -49.67 19.24
N GLY A 581 -37.45 -48.60 19.25
CA GLY A 581 -37.30 -47.46 20.15
C GLY A 581 -36.38 -46.37 19.61
N THR A 582 -35.06 -46.53 19.76
CA THR A 582 -34.05 -45.56 19.33
C THR A 582 -32.83 -46.24 18.72
N ARG A 583 -32.56 -45.94 17.44
CA ARG A 583 -31.42 -46.47 16.68
C ARG A 583 -30.22 -45.53 16.80
N ASP A 584 -29.04 -46.05 17.09
CA ASP A 584 -27.77 -45.33 16.97
C ASP A 584 -27.15 -45.57 15.59
N LEU A 585 -26.72 -44.49 14.93
CA LEU A 585 -26.11 -44.48 13.60
C LEU A 585 -24.58 -44.25 13.66
N SER A 586 -24.03 -43.93 14.83
CA SER A 586 -22.62 -43.51 15.02
C SER A 586 -21.61 -44.61 14.65
N LYS A 587 -22.03 -45.88 14.67
CA LYS A 587 -21.23 -47.08 14.33
C LYS A 587 -21.70 -47.79 13.04
N GLN A 588 -22.33 -47.05 12.13
CA GLN A 588 -22.70 -47.54 10.80
C GLN A 588 -21.63 -47.16 9.77
N LYS A 589 -21.77 -47.62 8.52
CA LYS A 589 -20.84 -47.27 7.43
C LYS A 589 -21.08 -45.83 6.97
N TRP A 590 -20.25 -44.91 7.44
CA TRP A 590 -20.18 -43.52 6.97
C TRP A 590 -19.36 -43.43 5.68
N THR A 591 -19.65 -42.41 4.87
CA THR A 591 -18.95 -42.11 3.62
C THR A 591 -18.57 -40.63 3.60
N TYR A 592 -17.39 -40.31 3.10
CA TYR A 592 -16.78 -38.99 3.20
C TYR A 592 -16.37 -38.50 1.81
N LYS A 593 -16.49 -37.19 1.57
CA LYS A 593 -16.03 -36.49 0.35
C LYS A 593 -15.66 -35.07 0.73
N ILE A 594 -14.41 -34.73 0.43
CA ILE A 594 -13.79 -33.48 0.84
C ILE A 594 -14.13 -32.37 -0.16
N GLY A 595 -14.71 -31.30 0.35
CA GLY A 595 -15.00 -30.07 -0.41
C GLY A 595 -16.22 -30.16 -1.34
N LEU A 596 -16.55 -29.03 -1.96
CA LEU A 596 -17.67 -28.90 -2.89
C LEU A 596 -17.30 -29.33 -4.31
N ARG A 597 -18.27 -29.83 -5.08
CA ARG A 597 -18.12 -30.08 -6.53
C ARG A 597 -17.75 -28.79 -7.26
N GLY A 598 -18.38 -27.66 -6.94
CA GLY A 598 -18.03 -26.37 -7.53
C GLY A 598 -16.64 -25.83 -7.17
N GLU A 599 -16.08 -26.21 -6.01
CA GLU A 599 -14.66 -25.97 -5.69
C GLU A 599 -13.75 -26.87 -6.53
N ALA A 600 -14.07 -28.17 -6.63
CA ALA A 600 -13.30 -29.14 -7.41
C ALA A 600 -13.33 -28.88 -8.94
N LEU A 601 -14.39 -28.23 -9.44
CA LEU A 601 -14.52 -27.73 -10.81
C LEU A 601 -13.95 -26.30 -10.99
N ASN A 602 -13.44 -25.68 -9.93
CA ASN A 602 -12.87 -24.34 -9.90
C ASN A 602 -13.78 -23.25 -10.52
N LEU A 603 -15.09 -23.32 -10.25
CA LEU A 603 -16.11 -22.41 -10.78
C LEU A 603 -15.83 -20.90 -10.59
N PRO A 604 -15.06 -20.44 -9.58
CA PRO A 604 -14.61 -19.04 -9.47
C PRO A 604 -13.72 -18.52 -10.61
N THR A 605 -13.13 -19.39 -11.42
CA THR A 605 -12.25 -19.03 -12.55
C THR A 605 -12.97 -19.04 -13.88
N VAL A 606 -12.49 -18.29 -14.89
CA VAL A 606 -13.13 -18.23 -16.22
C VAL A 606 -13.19 -19.61 -16.91
N SER A 607 -12.12 -20.39 -16.81
CA SER A 607 -12.06 -21.76 -17.33
C SER A 607 -12.99 -22.71 -16.57
N GLY A 608 -12.87 -22.79 -15.24
CA GLY A 608 -13.74 -23.65 -14.42
C GLY A 608 -15.22 -23.28 -14.52
N SER A 609 -15.56 -22.00 -14.58
CA SER A 609 -16.93 -21.49 -14.76
C SER A 609 -17.59 -21.94 -16.06
N SER A 610 -16.82 -22.41 -17.04
CA SER A 610 -17.30 -22.92 -18.33
C SER A 610 -17.57 -24.43 -18.32
N SER A 611 -17.30 -25.13 -17.22
CA SER A 611 -17.46 -26.60 -17.08
C SER A 611 -18.87 -27.08 -16.69
N VAL A 612 -19.81 -26.17 -16.45
CA VAL A 612 -21.20 -26.49 -16.06
C VAL A 612 -22.20 -25.61 -16.80
N GLU A 613 -23.42 -26.10 -16.99
CA GLU A 613 -24.53 -25.32 -17.51
C GLU A 613 -25.08 -24.37 -16.43
N TRP A 614 -25.29 -23.10 -16.79
CA TRP A 614 -25.78 -22.06 -15.87
C TRP A 614 -27.19 -21.63 -16.24
N VAL A 615 -28.10 -21.68 -15.27
CA VAL A 615 -29.49 -21.22 -15.39
C VAL A 615 -29.54 -19.70 -15.29
N GLN A 616 -30.44 -19.05 -16.04
CA GLN A 616 -30.55 -17.59 -16.10
C GLN A 616 -32.01 -17.13 -16.27
N GLY A 617 -32.25 -15.83 -16.09
CA GLY A 617 -33.59 -15.23 -16.20
C GLY A 617 -34.53 -15.67 -15.06
N SER A 618 -35.82 -15.81 -15.37
CA SER A 618 -36.88 -16.15 -14.39
C SER A 618 -36.75 -17.52 -13.73
N TRP A 619 -35.92 -18.41 -14.29
CA TRP A 619 -35.68 -19.77 -13.77
C TRP A 619 -34.55 -19.84 -12.74
N MET A 620 -33.83 -18.74 -12.53
CA MET A 620 -32.81 -18.63 -11.49
C MET A 620 -33.46 -18.82 -10.11
N PRO A 621 -33.02 -19.79 -9.30
CA PRO A 621 -33.59 -19.99 -7.98
C PRO A 621 -33.21 -18.83 -7.05
N LYS A 622 -34.05 -18.59 -6.06
CA LYS A 622 -33.85 -17.60 -4.98
C LYS A 622 -34.15 -18.28 -3.66
N LYS A 623 -33.35 -17.97 -2.64
CA LYS A 623 -33.42 -18.59 -1.30
C LYS A 623 -33.23 -20.11 -1.31
N GLN A 624 -32.65 -20.66 -2.37
CA GLN A 624 -32.24 -22.07 -2.43
C GLN A 624 -30.86 -22.22 -1.76
N PRO A 625 -30.69 -23.14 -0.80
CA PRO A 625 -29.38 -23.46 -0.23
C PRO A 625 -28.48 -24.13 -1.28
N MET A 626 -27.17 -24.18 -1.03
CA MET A 626 -26.21 -24.88 -1.90
C MET A 626 -26.30 -24.43 -3.38
N THR A 627 -26.20 -23.12 -3.61
CA THR A 627 -26.28 -22.52 -4.95
C THR A 627 -25.07 -21.66 -5.24
N TRP A 628 -24.45 -21.85 -6.41
CA TRP A 628 -23.45 -20.95 -6.97
C TRP A 628 -24.13 -19.90 -7.84
N TYR A 629 -23.75 -18.64 -7.70
CA TYR A 629 -24.18 -17.54 -8.55
C TYR A 629 -22.97 -16.89 -9.22
N LYS A 630 -23.10 -16.47 -10.48
CA LYS A 630 -22.09 -15.65 -11.17
C LYS A 630 -22.70 -14.48 -11.92
N THR A 631 -21.94 -13.40 -12.05
CA THR A 631 -22.25 -12.25 -12.92
C THR A 631 -20.95 -11.67 -13.46
N THR A 632 -21.01 -10.95 -14.58
CA THR A 632 -19.92 -10.08 -15.03
C THR A 632 -20.25 -8.61 -14.76
N PHE A 633 -19.23 -7.77 -14.55
CA PHE A 633 -19.42 -6.33 -14.32
C PHE A 633 -18.18 -5.48 -14.71
N ASN A 634 -18.41 -4.18 -14.91
CA ASN A 634 -17.35 -3.21 -15.18
C ASN A 634 -16.96 -2.46 -13.90
N ALA A 635 -15.69 -2.09 -13.75
CA ALA A 635 -15.22 -1.42 -12.54
C ALA A 635 -15.81 -0.02 -12.40
N PRO A 636 -16.33 0.38 -11.22
CA PRO A 636 -16.75 1.76 -10.98
C PRO A 636 -15.58 2.74 -11.11
N ALA A 637 -15.84 3.90 -11.70
CA ALA A 637 -14.87 4.99 -11.82
C ALA A 637 -14.38 5.52 -10.44
N GLY A 638 -13.37 6.39 -10.49
CA GLY A 638 -12.73 6.98 -9.32
C GLY A 638 -11.79 6.02 -8.59
N ASN A 639 -11.26 6.45 -7.44
CA ASN A 639 -10.33 5.69 -6.62
C ASN A 639 -10.92 5.26 -5.25
N ASP A 640 -12.14 5.68 -4.93
CA ASP A 640 -12.86 5.37 -3.68
C ASP A 640 -12.87 3.85 -3.41
N PRO A 641 -12.50 3.35 -2.21
CA PRO A 641 -12.54 1.92 -1.91
C PRO A 641 -13.92 1.30 -2.11
N LEU A 642 -13.95 0.01 -2.46
CA LEU A 642 -15.16 -0.71 -2.86
C LEU A 642 -15.49 -1.86 -1.89
N ALA A 643 -16.77 -2.18 -1.76
CA ALA A 643 -17.24 -3.37 -1.05
C ALA A 643 -18.45 -3.97 -1.76
N LEU A 644 -18.76 -5.24 -1.52
CA LEU A 644 -20.06 -5.82 -1.84
C LEU A 644 -20.98 -5.69 -0.63
N ASP A 645 -22.17 -5.10 -0.79
CA ASP A 645 -23.26 -5.21 0.17
C ASP A 645 -23.96 -6.55 -0.07
N MET A 646 -23.85 -7.45 0.92
CA MET A 646 -24.38 -8.81 0.86
C MET A 646 -25.63 -8.99 1.72
N SER A 647 -26.29 -7.91 2.16
CA SER A 647 -27.40 -7.97 3.14
C SER A 647 -28.61 -8.83 2.74
N THR A 648 -28.77 -9.21 1.47
CA THR A 648 -29.82 -10.12 0.98
C THR A 648 -29.38 -11.59 0.87
N MET A 649 -28.15 -11.92 1.29
CA MET A 649 -27.56 -13.25 1.24
C MET A 649 -27.56 -13.94 2.62
N GLY A 650 -27.23 -15.23 2.65
CA GLY A 650 -27.23 -16.06 3.85
C GLY A 650 -25.82 -16.27 4.41
N LYS A 651 -25.09 -17.22 3.81
CA LYS A 651 -23.73 -17.64 4.20
C LYS A 651 -22.97 -18.21 3.00
N GLY A 652 -21.65 -18.13 2.97
CA GLY A 652 -20.83 -18.85 2.00
C GLY A 652 -19.49 -18.18 1.72
N LEU A 653 -19.10 -18.10 0.44
CA LEU A 653 -17.82 -17.58 -0.03
C LEU A 653 -18.01 -16.65 -1.24
N VAL A 654 -17.10 -15.68 -1.40
CA VAL A 654 -17.11 -14.72 -2.53
C VAL A 654 -15.75 -14.66 -3.20
N TRP A 655 -15.76 -14.59 -4.54
CA TRP A 655 -14.57 -14.43 -5.37
C TRP A 655 -14.77 -13.36 -6.45
N ILE A 656 -13.71 -12.64 -6.79
CA ILE A 656 -13.65 -11.72 -7.94
C ILE A 656 -12.44 -12.08 -8.79
N ASN A 657 -12.65 -12.33 -10.09
CA ASN A 657 -11.63 -12.73 -11.07
C ASN A 657 -10.80 -13.97 -10.65
N GLY A 658 -11.36 -14.84 -9.81
CA GLY A 658 -10.68 -15.99 -9.21
C GLY A 658 -10.10 -15.74 -7.80
N GLU A 659 -9.86 -14.48 -7.43
CA GLU A 659 -9.34 -14.12 -6.10
C GLU A 659 -10.42 -14.24 -5.02
N CYS A 660 -10.10 -14.96 -3.94
CA CYS A 660 -11.04 -15.19 -2.84
C CYS A 660 -11.06 -13.99 -1.89
N ILE A 661 -12.20 -13.28 -1.86
CA ILE A 661 -12.46 -12.15 -0.95
C ILE A 661 -12.50 -12.67 0.49
N GLY A 662 -13.30 -13.70 0.76
CA GLY A 662 -13.43 -14.31 2.07
C GLY A 662 -14.78 -15.02 2.26
N ARG A 663 -15.07 -15.38 3.52
CA ARG A 663 -16.37 -15.94 3.92
C ARG A 663 -17.39 -14.81 4.03
N HIS A 664 -18.59 -14.98 3.48
CA HIS A 664 -19.73 -14.12 3.82
C HIS A 664 -20.65 -14.84 4.80
N TRP A 665 -21.16 -14.12 5.80
CA TRP A 665 -22.21 -14.61 6.69
C TRP A 665 -23.14 -13.50 7.20
N PRO A 666 -23.71 -12.66 6.30
CA PRO A 666 -24.64 -11.60 6.68
C PRO A 666 -25.91 -12.12 7.38
N GLY A 667 -26.29 -13.40 7.17
CA GLY A 667 -27.37 -14.05 7.91
C GLY A 667 -27.11 -14.22 9.42
N TYR A 668 -25.87 -14.09 9.90
CA TYR A 668 -25.58 -14.08 11.33
C TYR A 668 -25.71 -12.65 11.88
N ILE A 669 -26.92 -12.33 12.33
CA ILE A 669 -27.26 -11.05 12.96
C ILE A 669 -26.52 -10.88 14.29
N ALA A 670 -25.92 -9.70 14.49
CA ALA A 670 -25.18 -9.33 15.68
C ALA A 670 -26.07 -9.23 16.92
N ARG A 671 -25.75 -10.00 17.97
CA ARG A 671 -26.48 -10.03 19.25
C ARG A 671 -25.60 -9.60 20.41
N GLY A 672 -26.03 -8.57 21.14
CA GLY A 672 -25.32 -8.08 22.31
C GLY A 672 -25.91 -6.81 22.89
N ASN A 673 -25.09 -6.05 23.61
CA ASN A 673 -25.46 -4.79 24.24
C ASN A 673 -24.72 -3.62 23.55
N CYS A 674 -25.43 -2.82 22.77
CA CYS A 674 -24.89 -1.66 22.04
C CYS A 674 -25.43 -0.33 22.61
N ARG A 675 -25.32 -0.16 23.94
CA ARG A 675 -25.57 1.15 24.57
C ARG A 675 -24.47 2.13 24.17
N ALA A 676 -24.82 3.43 24.10
CA ALA A 676 -23.83 4.49 23.97
C ALA A 676 -22.81 4.39 25.12
N CYS A 677 -21.53 4.43 24.80
CA CYS A 677 -20.45 4.39 25.78
C CYS A 677 -19.77 5.76 25.93
N TYR A 678 -19.16 5.99 27.09
CA TYR A 678 -18.37 7.19 27.39
C TYR A 678 -16.88 6.82 27.44
N TYR A 679 -16.00 7.73 27.01
CA TYR A 679 -14.57 7.43 26.91
C TYR A 679 -13.95 7.11 28.27
N ALA A 680 -14.29 7.87 29.32
CA ALA A 680 -13.62 7.86 30.61
C ALA A 680 -13.75 6.53 31.37
N GLY A 681 -12.72 6.21 32.16
CA GLY A 681 -12.62 4.99 32.96
C GLY A 681 -12.27 3.73 32.17
N THR A 682 -11.78 2.72 32.87
CA THR A 682 -11.20 1.49 32.30
C THR A 682 -12.04 0.88 31.17
N TYR A 683 -11.42 0.73 30.01
CA TYR A 683 -11.95 0.10 28.81
C TYR A 683 -11.88 -1.43 28.87
N SER A 684 -12.83 -2.08 28.20
CA SER A 684 -12.82 -3.50 27.84
C SER A 684 -13.51 -3.70 26.50
N ASP A 685 -13.30 -4.86 25.86
CA ASP A 685 -13.98 -5.29 24.63
C ASP A 685 -15.53 -5.25 24.72
N LYS A 686 -16.07 -5.21 25.94
CA LYS A 686 -17.52 -5.20 26.24
C LYS A 686 -18.06 -3.80 26.58
N LYS A 687 -17.20 -2.76 26.67
CA LYS A 687 -17.60 -1.39 27.05
C LYS A 687 -18.32 -0.63 25.92
N CYS A 688 -17.88 -0.81 24.67
CA CYS A 688 -18.26 0.02 23.52
C CYS A 688 -18.49 -0.86 22.30
N LYS A 689 -19.75 -1.03 21.90
CA LYS A 689 -20.19 -1.99 20.85
C LYS A 689 -21.30 -1.39 19.97
N THR A 690 -21.31 -1.74 18.69
CA THR A 690 -22.21 -1.22 17.64
C THR A 690 -22.82 -2.34 16.78
N ASN A 691 -23.73 -1.99 15.86
CA ASN A 691 -24.41 -2.89 14.91
C ASN A 691 -25.30 -3.99 15.53
N CYS A 692 -25.65 -3.95 16.82
CA CYS A 692 -26.62 -4.89 17.40
C CYS A 692 -27.95 -4.85 16.62
N GLY A 693 -28.43 -6.02 16.18
CA GLY A 693 -29.66 -6.17 15.39
C GLY A 693 -29.46 -6.14 13.86
N GLU A 694 -28.28 -5.71 13.38
CA GLU A 694 -27.89 -5.75 11.97
C GLU A 694 -27.03 -7.00 11.66
N PRO A 695 -26.80 -7.35 10.39
CA PRO A 695 -25.75 -8.30 9.99
C PRO A 695 -24.40 -7.94 10.62
N THR A 696 -23.71 -8.88 11.28
CA THR A 696 -22.38 -8.64 11.88
C THR A 696 -21.43 -7.99 10.86
N GLN A 697 -21.32 -8.62 9.68
CA GLN A 697 -20.63 -8.05 8.53
C GLN A 697 -21.60 -8.01 7.34
N ARG A 698 -21.99 -6.78 6.99
CA ARG A 698 -22.83 -6.49 5.82
C ARG A 698 -22.01 -6.25 4.54
N TRP A 699 -20.87 -5.58 4.69
CA TRP A 699 -20.01 -5.15 3.58
C TRP A 699 -18.70 -5.94 3.55
N TYR A 700 -18.31 -6.38 2.36
CA TYR A 700 -17.14 -7.23 2.14
C TYR A 700 -16.18 -6.53 1.17
N HIS A 701 -14.99 -6.17 1.65
CA HIS A 701 -14.03 -5.33 0.93
C HIS A 701 -13.59 -5.97 -0.40
N VAL A 702 -13.69 -5.19 -1.48
CA VAL A 702 -13.17 -5.49 -2.82
C VAL A 702 -11.94 -4.61 -3.09
N PRO A 703 -10.72 -5.17 -3.03
CA PRO A 703 -9.51 -4.42 -3.39
C PRO A 703 -9.55 -3.98 -4.86
N ARG A 704 -9.33 -2.68 -5.13
CA ARG A 704 -9.38 -2.15 -6.51
C ARG A 704 -8.34 -2.79 -7.44
N SER A 705 -7.21 -3.28 -6.94
CA SER A 705 -6.20 -3.95 -7.76
C SER A 705 -6.63 -5.34 -8.27
N TRP A 706 -7.71 -5.91 -7.74
CA TRP A 706 -8.31 -7.15 -8.28
C TRP A 706 -9.29 -6.89 -9.43
N LEU A 707 -9.53 -5.63 -9.80
CA LEU A 707 -10.49 -5.25 -10.84
C LEU A 707 -9.81 -4.85 -12.15
N LYS A 708 -10.32 -5.41 -13.25
CA LYS A 708 -10.12 -4.97 -14.63
C LYS A 708 -11.09 -3.83 -14.96
N PRO A 709 -10.84 -2.96 -15.96
CA PRO A 709 -11.80 -1.92 -16.35
C PRO A 709 -13.18 -2.46 -16.71
N SER A 710 -13.22 -3.61 -17.41
CA SER A 710 -14.44 -4.29 -17.85
C SER A 710 -14.34 -5.80 -17.70
N GLY A 711 -15.48 -6.49 -17.70
CA GLY A 711 -15.53 -7.95 -17.76
C GLY A 711 -15.04 -8.67 -16.49
N ASN A 712 -15.18 -8.05 -15.32
CA ASN A 712 -14.85 -8.68 -14.05
C ASN A 712 -15.84 -9.81 -13.75
N LEU A 713 -15.33 -11.00 -13.44
CA LEU A 713 -16.15 -12.14 -13.03
C LEU A 713 -16.35 -12.09 -11.51
N LEU A 714 -17.59 -11.91 -11.05
CA LEU A 714 -17.99 -12.08 -9.65
C LEU A 714 -18.67 -13.44 -9.49
N VAL A 715 -18.17 -14.26 -8.57
CA VAL A 715 -18.77 -15.56 -8.20
C VAL A 715 -19.06 -15.58 -6.71
N VAL A 716 -20.25 -16.06 -6.35
CA VAL A 716 -20.72 -16.22 -4.97
C VAL A 716 -21.18 -17.65 -4.78
N PHE A 717 -20.64 -18.34 -3.78
CA PHE A 717 -21.27 -19.54 -3.26
C PHE A 717 -22.22 -19.13 -2.13
N GLU A 718 -23.45 -19.60 -2.18
CA GLU A 718 -24.49 -19.41 -1.18
C GLU A 718 -24.90 -20.77 -0.59
N GLU A 719 -24.57 -20.92 0.68
CA GLU A 719 -24.72 -22.14 1.46
C GLU A 719 -26.15 -22.27 2.02
N TRP A 720 -26.77 -21.17 2.47
CA TRP A 720 -28.04 -21.17 3.22
C TRP A 720 -29.25 -20.81 2.36
N GLY A 721 -29.06 -19.93 1.39
CA GLY A 721 -30.09 -19.44 0.46
C GLY A 721 -30.35 -17.95 0.62
N GLY A 722 -29.92 -17.18 -0.38
CA GLY A 722 -30.08 -15.74 -0.47
C GLY A 722 -30.85 -15.28 -1.71
N ASP A 723 -31.05 -13.98 -1.85
CA ASP A 723 -31.48 -13.36 -3.12
C ASP A 723 -30.33 -12.55 -3.73
N PRO A 724 -29.67 -13.05 -4.80
CA PRO A 724 -28.51 -12.38 -5.38
C PRO A 724 -28.88 -11.05 -6.04
N THR A 725 -30.15 -10.82 -6.39
CA THR A 725 -30.58 -9.56 -7.04
C THR A 725 -30.55 -8.35 -6.11
N GLY A 726 -30.38 -8.56 -4.79
CA GLY A 726 -30.11 -7.50 -3.83
C GLY A 726 -28.63 -7.22 -3.56
N ILE A 727 -27.71 -8.04 -4.08
CA ILE A 727 -26.27 -7.77 -3.98
C ILE A 727 -25.96 -6.52 -4.80
N SER A 728 -25.24 -5.57 -4.21
CA SER A 728 -24.77 -4.37 -4.91
C SER A 728 -23.31 -4.07 -4.57
N LEU A 729 -22.59 -3.51 -5.53
CA LEU A 729 -21.27 -2.94 -5.29
C LEU A 729 -21.48 -1.55 -4.66
N VAL A 730 -20.79 -1.26 -3.56
CA VAL A 730 -20.81 0.03 -2.86
C VAL A 730 -19.43 0.65 -2.88
N LYS A 731 -19.36 1.98 -2.98
CA LYS A 731 -18.14 2.75 -2.71
C LYS A 731 -18.17 3.33 -1.30
N ARG A 732 -17.01 3.44 -0.67
CA ARG A 732 -16.80 4.02 0.65
C ARG A 732 -16.24 5.43 0.53
N THR A 733 -17.03 6.44 0.91
CA THR A 733 -16.68 7.87 0.82
C THR A 733 -16.80 8.55 2.17
N THR A 734 -16.34 9.80 2.29
CA THR A 734 -16.59 10.64 3.47
C THR A 734 -17.86 11.45 3.23
N GLY A 735 -18.88 11.31 4.08
CA GLY A 735 -20.16 12.00 3.93
C GLY A 735 -20.22 13.35 4.66
N SER A 736 -19.73 13.37 5.89
CA SER A 736 -19.60 14.61 6.70
C SER A 736 -18.21 14.69 7.31
N VAL A 737 -17.72 15.91 7.46
CA VAL A 737 -16.53 16.25 8.25
C VAL A 737 -16.94 17.19 9.37
N CYS A 738 -16.37 17.00 10.56
CA CYS A 738 -16.79 17.69 11.77
C CYS A 738 -15.59 18.18 12.58
N ALA A 739 -15.74 19.26 13.35
CA ALA A 739 -14.78 19.65 14.37
C ALA A 739 -15.52 19.86 15.70
N ASP A 740 -14.86 19.49 16.80
CA ASP A 740 -15.46 19.45 18.13
C ASP A 740 -14.42 19.90 19.18
N ILE A 741 -14.34 21.20 19.42
CA ILE A 741 -13.18 21.87 20.03
C ILE A 741 -13.60 22.74 21.22
N TYR A 742 -12.87 22.65 22.33
CA TYR A 742 -13.08 23.50 23.49
C TYR A 742 -12.33 24.84 23.36
N GLU A 743 -12.93 25.91 23.89
CA GLU A 743 -12.27 27.19 24.11
C GLU A 743 -11.01 27.00 24.96
N GLY A 744 -9.91 27.65 24.57
CA GLY A 744 -8.64 27.59 25.31
C GLY A 744 -7.94 26.22 25.35
N GLN A 745 -8.37 25.22 24.57
CA GLN A 745 -7.72 23.91 24.60
C GLN A 745 -6.28 23.93 24.03
N PRO A 746 -5.39 23.02 24.48
CA PRO A 746 -4.02 22.87 23.99
C PRO A 746 -3.88 22.82 22.46
N ASN A 747 -2.79 23.38 21.95
CA ASN A 747 -2.41 23.24 20.54
C ASN A 747 -0.88 23.04 20.40
N LEU A 748 -0.47 22.33 19.34
CA LEU A 748 0.92 21.93 19.11
C LEU A 748 1.92 23.08 18.88
N ASN A 749 1.44 24.28 18.57
CA ASN A 749 2.27 25.48 18.40
C ASN A 749 2.44 26.27 19.71
N GLY A 750 1.84 25.81 20.80
CA GLY A 750 1.94 26.40 22.15
C GLY A 750 1.41 27.84 22.29
N SER A 751 0.78 28.39 21.25
CA SER A 751 0.46 29.82 21.16
C SER A 751 -0.77 30.08 20.29
N GLY A 752 -1.51 31.15 20.63
CA GLY A 752 -2.74 31.54 19.95
C GLY A 752 -3.97 30.66 20.25
N ASN A 753 -5.15 31.16 19.89
CA ASN A 753 -6.42 30.46 20.11
C ASN A 753 -6.48 29.18 19.27
N ALA A 754 -7.10 28.12 19.82
CA ALA A 754 -7.39 26.88 19.10
C ALA A 754 -8.23 27.16 17.83
N LYS A 755 -8.12 26.29 16.82
CA LYS A 755 -8.81 26.44 15.54
C LYS A 755 -9.57 25.17 15.16
N ALA A 756 -10.82 25.32 14.76
CA ALA A 756 -11.59 24.28 14.09
C ALA A 756 -11.10 24.13 12.66
N HIS A 757 -10.37 23.04 12.41
CA HIS A 757 -9.93 22.63 11.09
C HIS A 757 -10.95 21.68 10.45
N LEU A 758 -11.36 21.97 9.22
CA LEU A 758 -12.18 21.07 8.39
C LEU A 758 -11.46 20.85 7.06
N TRP A 759 -11.40 19.60 6.58
CA TRP A 759 -10.80 19.27 5.29
C TRP A 759 -11.49 18.07 4.63
N CYS A 760 -11.82 18.24 3.35
CA CYS A 760 -12.42 17.25 2.47
C CYS A 760 -11.37 16.43 1.71
N PRO A 761 -11.68 15.17 1.32
CA PRO A 761 -10.81 14.35 0.47
C PRO A 761 -10.41 15.06 -0.84
N PRO A 762 -9.28 14.68 -1.48
CA PRO A 762 -8.87 15.23 -2.77
C PRO A 762 -9.98 15.15 -3.85
N GLY A 763 -10.37 16.30 -4.40
CA GLY A 763 -11.46 16.44 -5.37
C GLY A 763 -12.84 16.69 -4.77
N GLU A 764 -12.99 16.60 -3.44
CA GLU A 764 -14.19 17.01 -2.72
C GLU A 764 -14.07 18.45 -2.18
N LYS A 765 -15.20 19.08 -1.91
CA LYS A 765 -15.30 20.40 -1.27
C LYS A 765 -16.40 20.40 -0.20
N ILE A 766 -16.28 21.32 0.76
CA ILE A 766 -17.34 21.62 1.72
C ILE A 766 -18.48 22.28 0.94
N SER A 767 -19.63 21.61 0.85
CA SER A 767 -20.79 22.10 0.10
C SER A 767 -21.84 22.81 0.97
N GLU A 768 -21.88 22.47 2.26
CA GLU A 768 -22.94 22.88 3.19
C GLU A 768 -22.42 22.81 4.63
N ILE A 769 -22.88 23.71 5.50
CA ILE A 769 -22.69 23.62 6.95
C ILE A 769 -24.03 23.19 7.55
N LYS A 770 -24.13 21.92 7.95
CA LYS A 770 -25.37 21.30 8.47
C LYS A 770 -25.68 21.70 9.90
N PHE A 771 -24.63 21.91 10.70
CA PHE A 771 -24.71 22.27 12.10
C PHE A 771 -23.50 23.12 12.47
N ALA A 772 -23.69 24.16 13.28
CA ALA A 772 -22.62 24.87 13.94
C ALA A 772 -23.14 25.48 15.24
N SER A 773 -22.45 25.26 16.36
CA SER A 773 -22.81 25.81 17.67
C SER A 773 -21.58 26.04 18.53
N TYR A 774 -21.32 27.31 18.86
CA TYR A 774 -20.37 27.73 19.89
C TYR A 774 -21.11 28.04 21.19
N GLY A 775 -20.74 27.36 22.27
CA GLY A 775 -21.45 27.45 23.56
C GLY A 775 -21.35 26.12 24.30
N TRP A 776 -22.46 25.42 24.48
CA TRP A 776 -22.49 24.09 25.11
C TRP A 776 -23.25 23.03 24.28
N PRO A 777 -22.85 22.80 23.01
CA PRO A 777 -23.46 21.78 22.14
C PRO A 777 -23.34 20.36 22.70
N GLN A 778 -24.33 19.53 22.36
CA GLN A 778 -24.46 18.14 22.79
C GLN A 778 -24.39 17.18 21.60
N GLY A 779 -24.17 15.89 21.86
CA GLY A 779 -24.03 14.85 20.82
C GLY A 779 -22.64 14.76 20.20
N THR A 780 -22.55 14.04 19.06
CA THR A 780 -21.30 13.80 18.31
C THR A 780 -21.53 14.03 16.81
N CYS A 781 -20.48 13.98 15.98
CA CYS A 781 -20.57 14.13 14.51
C CYS A 781 -21.66 13.23 13.90
N GLY A 782 -22.60 13.81 13.13
CA GLY A 782 -23.80 13.12 12.64
C GLY A 782 -25.02 13.17 13.58
N SER A 783 -24.87 13.74 14.79
CA SER A 783 -25.91 13.79 15.84
C SER A 783 -25.81 15.03 16.76
N PHE A 784 -25.09 16.08 16.33
CA PHE A 784 -24.93 17.29 17.13
C PHE A 784 -26.26 18.03 17.34
N SER A 785 -26.40 18.67 18.50
CA SER A 785 -27.56 19.47 18.89
C SER A 785 -27.13 20.68 19.73
N GLU A 786 -27.93 21.74 19.67
CA GLU A 786 -27.74 22.92 20.52
C GLU A 786 -28.07 22.58 21.98
N GLY A 787 -27.21 22.97 22.91
CA GLY A 787 -27.54 22.99 24.33
C GLY A 787 -28.20 24.31 24.73
N GLY A 788 -28.50 24.51 26.02
CA GLY A 788 -29.03 25.77 26.57
C GLY A 788 -28.03 26.96 26.56
N CYS A 789 -27.04 26.94 25.66
CA CYS A 789 -25.94 27.87 25.54
C CYS A 789 -25.45 27.84 24.08
N HIS A 790 -25.73 28.90 23.32
CA HIS A 790 -25.42 28.99 21.88
C HIS A 790 -25.17 30.45 21.47
N ALA A 791 -24.10 30.70 20.71
CA ALA A 791 -23.77 32.01 20.17
C ALA A 791 -24.44 32.22 18.80
N HIS A 792 -25.23 33.29 18.66
CA HIS A 792 -26.08 33.56 17.50
C HIS A 792 -25.37 33.64 16.13
N LYS A 793 -24.03 33.75 16.08
CA LYS A 793 -23.22 33.74 14.84
C LYS A 793 -22.41 32.46 14.65
N SER A 794 -22.81 31.36 15.27
CA SER A 794 -22.10 30.07 15.18
C SER A 794 -21.89 29.59 13.73
N TYR A 795 -22.85 29.89 12.84
CA TYR A 795 -22.78 29.51 11.42
C TYR A 795 -21.97 30.49 10.56
N ASP A 796 -22.04 31.81 10.82
CA ASP A 796 -21.52 32.89 9.97
C ASP A 796 -20.07 32.64 9.50
N ALA A 797 -19.19 32.29 10.43
CA ALA A 797 -17.77 32.09 10.14
C ALA A 797 -17.53 30.89 9.22
N PHE A 798 -18.23 29.77 9.42
CA PHE A 798 -18.10 28.59 8.58
C PHE A 798 -18.78 28.76 7.22
N GLN A 799 -19.92 29.45 7.17
CA GLN A 799 -20.58 29.76 5.90
C GLN A 799 -19.70 30.66 5.01
N ARG A 800 -19.00 31.63 5.60
CA ARG A 800 -18.08 32.54 4.92
C ARG A 800 -16.74 31.89 4.53
N ASP A 801 -16.10 31.18 5.46
CA ASP A 801 -14.69 30.79 5.33
C ASP A 801 -14.48 29.35 4.82
N CYS A 802 -15.52 28.50 4.84
CA CYS A 802 -15.41 27.07 4.50
C CYS A 802 -16.19 26.63 3.26
N ILE A 803 -17.37 27.20 2.98
CA ILE A 803 -18.19 26.76 1.83
C ILE A 803 -17.43 27.01 0.51
N GLY A 804 -17.41 26.01 -0.36
CA GLY A 804 -16.69 26.06 -1.63
C GLY A 804 -15.17 25.88 -1.52
N GLN A 805 -14.63 25.63 -0.33
CA GLN A 805 -13.23 25.26 -0.12
C GLN A 805 -13.05 23.74 0.03
N GLN A 806 -11.85 23.24 -0.26
CA GLN A 806 -11.49 21.86 0.13
C GLN A 806 -11.12 21.79 1.62
N SER A 807 -10.52 22.84 2.17
CA SER A 807 -10.19 22.93 3.59
C SER A 807 -10.29 24.37 4.10
N CYS A 808 -10.53 24.51 5.40
CA CYS A 808 -10.60 25.81 6.10
C CYS A 808 -10.13 25.68 7.55
N SER A 809 -9.93 26.83 8.22
CA SER A 809 -9.70 26.86 9.67
C SER A 809 -10.35 28.08 10.31
N VAL A 810 -11.26 27.88 11.27
CA VAL A 810 -11.96 28.95 12.00
C VAL A 810 -11.42 29.03 13.44
N PRO A 811 -10.95 30.20 13.94
CA PRO A 811 -10.51 30.34 15.32
C PRO A 811 -11.67 30.18 16.32
N VAL A 812 -11.40 29.50 17.44
CA VAL A 812 -12.39 29.24 18.49
C VAL A 812 -12.27 30.30 19.59
N ALA A 813 -13.00 31.41 19.39
CA ALA A 813 -12.98 32.56 20.29
C ALA A 813 -14.28 33.37 20.21
N ASN A 814 -14.63 34.07 21.29
CA ASN A 814 -15.90 34.79 21.47
C ASN A 814 -16.12 35.86 20.39
N GLU A 815 -15.06 36.52 19.94
CA GLU A 815 -15.10 37.62 18.95
C GLU A 815 -15.52 37.11 17.56
N VAL A 816 -15.23 35.84 17.24
CA VAL A 816 -15.58 35.20 15.96
C VAL A 816 -17.07 34.88 15.88
N PHE A 817 -17.70 34.55 17.01
CA PHE A 817 -19.09 34.07 17.09
C PHE A 817 -20.08 35.11 17.66
N GLY A 818 -19.67 36.38 17.72
CA GLY A 818 -20.55 37.51 18.03
C GLY A 818 -20.67 37.85 19.52
N GLY A 819 -19.74 37.38 20.37
CA GLY A 819 -19.69 37.65 21.80
C GLY A 819 -19.53 36.38 22.64
N ASP A 820 -19.46 36.56 23.96
CA ASP A 820 -19.53 35.45 24.91
C ASP A 820 -20.99 35.03 25.11
N PRO A 821 -21.41 33.80 24.72
CA PRO A 821 -22.78 33.35 24.91
C PRO A 821 -23.10 32.99 26.38
N CYS A 822 -22.09 32.63 27.17
CA CYS A 822 -22.22 31.99 28.49
C CYS A 822 -21.05 32.38 29.41
N PRO A 823 -21.08 33.60 30.01
CA PRO A 823 -20.01 34.11 30.84
C PRO A 823 -19.59 33.15 31.96
N ASN A 824 -18.28 33.09 32.23
CA ASN A 824 -17.64 32.21 33.22
C ASN A 824 -17.81 30.70 32.96
N THR A 825 -18.41 30.28 31.84
CA THR A 825 -18.57 28.86 31.46
C THR A 825 -17.62 28.52 30.29
N PRO A 826 -16.75 27.50 30.40
CA PRO A 826 -15.89 27.08 29.30
C PRO A 826 -16.73 26.60 28.10
N LYS A 827 -16.57 27.24 26.94
CA LYS A 827 -17.37 26.94 25.75
C LYS A 827 -16.74 25.83 24.91
N LYS A 828 -17.56 25.24 24.07
CA LYS A 828 -17.22 24.23 23.06
C LYS A 828 -17.84 24.65 21.72
N LEU A 829 -17.07 24.50 20.65
CA LEU A 829 -17.50 24.66 19.27
C LEU A 829 -17.67 23.28 18.65
N ALA A 830 -18.91 22.93 18.31
CA ALA A 830 -19.22 21.77 17.48
C ALA A 830 -19.71 22.23 16.11
N VAL A 831 -19.21 21.63 15.04
CA VAL A 831 -19.60 21.91 13.65
C VAL A 831 -19.66 20.62 12.83
N GLU A 832 -20.67 20.49 11.98
CA GLU A 832 -20.76 19.48 10.93
C GLU A 832 -20.88 20.16 9.57
N ALA A 833 -19.99 19.79 8.65
CA ALA A 833 -19.97 20.22 7.26
C ALA A 833 -20.14 19.02 6.33
N GLN A 834 -20.95 19.16 5.28
CA GLN A 834 -21.08 18.11 4.27
C GLN A 834 -19.90 18.18 3.29
N SER A 835 -19.18 17.07 3.19
CA SER A 835 -18.26 16.83 2.09
C SER A 835 -19.06 16.43 0.86
N LYS A 836 -18.73 17.02 -0.29
CA LYS A 836 -19.30 16.60 -1.57
C LYS A 836 -18.23 16.59 -2.63
N LEU A 837 -18.14 15.47 -3.34
CA LEU A 837 -17.40 15.38 -4.58
C LEU A 837 -17.96 16.43 -5.55
N MET A 838 -17.10 17.35 -5.98
CA MET A 838 -17.40 18.21 -7.11
C MET A 838 -17.42 17.32 -8.35
N HIS A 839 -18.58 16.71 -8.62
CA HIS A 839 -18.89 16.32 -9.98
C HIS A 839 -18.63 17.55 -10.84
N PRO A 840 -17.74 17.49 -11.86
CA PRO A 840 -17.92 18.39 -12.98
C PRO A 840 -19.35 18.11 -13.47
N ALA A 841 -20.23 19.09 -13.32
CA ALA A 841 -21.57 18.93 -13.85
C ALA A 841 -21.43 18.66 -15.34
N PHE A 842 -22.33 17.84 -15.90
CA PHE A 842 -22.65 17.90 -17.33
C PHE A 842 -23.46 19.18 -17.64
N ALA A 843 -22.97 20.32 -17.14
CA ALA A 843 -22.82 21.46 -18.00
C ALA A 843 -21.97 20.99 -19.19
N ASN A 844 -22.29 21.28 -20.44
CA ASN A 844 -22.72 22.60 -20.91
C ASN A 844 -21.90 23.73 -20.27
N VAL A 845 -20.64 23.41 -19.91
CA VAL A 845 -19.55 24.37 -19.98
C VAL A 845 -19.46 24.72 -21.47
N ILE A 846 -20.24 25.74 -21.85
CA ILE A 846 -19.86 26.63 -22.94
C ILE A 846 -18.39 26.93 -22.69
N ILE A 847 -17.53 26.61 -23.65
CA ILE A 847 -16.09 26.69 -23.49
C ILE A 847 -15.72 28.17 -23.36
N THR A 848 -15.72 28.68 -22.14
CA THR A 848 -14.82 29.76 -21.72
C THR A 848 -13.43 29.16 -21.67
N THR A 849 -12.84 29.02 -22.85
CA THR A 849 -11.39 29.05 -23.00
C THR A 849 -10.88 30.22 -22.17
N CYS A 850 -10.03 29.95 -21.18
CA CYS A 850 -9.05 30.94 -20.80
C CYS A 850 -8.20 31.15 -22.05
N LYS A 851 -8.43 32.26 -22.75
CA LYS A 851 -7.90 32.53 -24.09
C LYS A 851 -6.40 32.83 -24.01
N THR A 852 -5.59 31.78 -23.82
CA THR A 852 -4.15 31.95 -23.60
C THR A 852 -3.47 32.44 -24.87
N THR A 853 -3.16 33.74 -24.88
CA THR A 853 -2.66 34.47 -26.04
C THR A 853 -1.14 34.59 -25.96
N ALA A 854 -0.45 33.62 -26.56
CA ALA A 854 1.00 33.63 -26.69
C ALA A 854 1.44 34.44 -27.92
N THR A 855 2.31 35.44 -27.75
CA THR A 855 3.04 36.12 -28.85
C THR A 855 4.53 36.25 -28.50
N TYR A 856 5.36 36.59 -29.49
CA TYR A 856 6.81 36.63 -29.32
C TYR A 856 7.44 37.84 -30.03
N ASP A 857 8.17 38.65 -29.26
CA ASP A 857 8.87 39.86 -29.72
C ASP A 857 10.34 39.89 -29.22
N HIS A 858 11.04 38.77 -29.43
CA HIS A 858 12.31 38.41 -28.75
C HIS A 858 12.16 38.06 -27.26
N LYS A 859 10.96 38.21 -26.68
CA LYS A 859 10.57 37.63 -25.39
C LYS A 859 9.19 36.99 -25.53
N ALA A 860 8.89 35.98 -24.71
CA ALA A 860 7.55 35.41 -24.67
C ALA A 860 6.58 36.37 -23.97
N ILE A 861 5.47 36.67 -24.63
CA ILE A 861 4.33 37.41 -24.08
C ILE A 861 3.19 36.41 -23.98
N ILE A 862 2.77 36.07 -22.76
CA ILE A 862 1.59 35.23 -22.49
C ILE A 862 0.54 36.12 -21.82
N ASP A 863 -0.65 36.19 -22.40
CA ASP A 863 -1.78 36.98 -21.87
C ASP A 863 -1.44 38.46 -21.63
N GLY A 864 -0.74 39.04 -22.60
CA GLY A 864 -0.22 40.41 -22.56
C GLY A 864 0.96 40.63 -21.62
N GLN A 865 1.37 39.62 -20.82
CA GLN A 865 2.46 39.72 -19.87
C GLN A 865 3.75 39.10 -20.42
N ARG A 866 4.86 39.86 -20.39
CA ARG A 866 6.20 39.31 -20.65
C ARG A 866 6.56 38.30 -19.56
N ARG A 867 6.81 37.05 -19.93
CA ARG A 867 7.21 35.98 -19.01
C ARG A 867 8.48 35.27 -19.52
N ILE A 868 9.24 34.73 -18.59
CA ILE A 868 10.22 33.67 -18.89
C ILE A 868 9.44 32.36 -18.78
N LEU A 869 9.61 31.45 -19.75
CA LEU A 869 8.96 30.14 -19.76
C LEU A 869 10.02 29.06 -19.55
N ILE A 870 9.78 28.17 -18.58
CA ILE A 870 10.64 27.03 -18.30
C ILE A 870 10.05 25.79 -18.97
N SER A 871 10.81 25.16 -19.87
CA SER A 871 10.38 24.01 -20.68
C SER A 871 11.07 22.72 -20.24
N GLY A 872 10.34 21.60 -20.26
CA GLY A 872 10.90 20.26 -20.00
C GLY A 872 10.32 19.19 -20.92
N SER A 873 11.14 18.18 -21.24
CA SER A 873 10.76 17.10 -22.15
C SER A 873 9.97 15.99 -21.46
N ILE A 874 8.81 15.63 -22.01
CA ILE A 874 8.10 14.37 -21.73
C ILE A 874 7.74 13.77 -23.08
N HIS A 875 8.03 12.49 -23.29
CA HIS A 875 7.80 11.80 -24.57
C HIS A 875 6.80 10.67 -24.35
N TYR A 876 5.55 10.89 -24.75
CA TYR A 876 4.42 10.05 -24.39
C TYR A 876 4.65 8.56 -24.65
N PRO A 877 5.20 8.07 -25.79
CA PRO A 877 5.34 6.63 -26.04
C PRO A 877 6.45 5.94 -25.22
N ARG A 878 7.30 6.71 -24.52
CA ARG A 878 8.29 6.18 -23.56
C ARG A 878 7.69 5.95 -22.15
N SER A 879 6.37 6.08 -22.00
CA SER A 879 5.62 5.85 -20.76
C SER A 879 4.19 5.38 -21.06
N THR A 880 3.54 4.64 -20.16
CA THR A 880 2.15 4.19 -20.40
C THR A 880 1.13 5.31 -20.07
N PRO A 881 -0.09 5.30 -20.64
CA PRO A 881 -1.08 6.35 -20.41
C PRO A 881 -1.42 6.60 -18.93
N GLN A 882 -1.36 5.57 -18.09
CA GLN A 882 -1.61 5.66 -16.65
C GLN A 882 -0.52 6.45 -15.91
N MET A 883 0.68 6.57 -16.49
CA MET A 883 1.77 7.37 -15.92
C MET A 883 1.67 8.86 -16.28
N TRP A 884 1.05 9.22 -17.40
CA TRP A 884 1.09 10.59 -17.94
C TRP A 884 0.58 11.65 -16.94
N PRO A 885 -0.57 11.50 -16.23
CA PRO A 885 -1.02 12.51 -15.27
C PRO A 885 -0.02 12.71 -14.11
N GLY A 886 0.60 11.63 -13.64
CA GLY A 886 1.61 11.68 -12.57
C GLY A 886 2.94 12.29 -13.00
N LEU A 887 3.30 12.19 -14.29
CA LEU A 887 4.48 12.84 -14.86
C LEU A 887 4.23 14.33 -15.11
N ILE A 888 3.06 14.67 -15.67
CA ILE A 888 2.65 16.05 -15.98
C ILE A 888 2.47 16.87 -14.69
N ASN A 889 1.83 16.31 -13.65
CA ASN A 889 1.70 17.00 -12.37
C ASN A 889 3.07 17.25 -11.71
N LYS A 890 3.99 16.28 -11.74
CA LYS A 890 5.35 16.45 -11.21
C LYS A 890 6.18 17.47 -12.00
N ALA A 891 5.96 17.59 -13.30
CA ALA A 891 6.54 18.65 -14.12
C ALA A 891 6.03 20.03 -13.70
N LYS A 892 4.72 20.17 -13.45
CA LYS A 892 4.11 21.40 -12.94
C LYS A 892 4.58 21.75 -11.53
N GLU A 893 4.60 20.79 -10.61
CA GLU A 893 5.12 20.93 -9.24
C GLU A 893 6.62 21.31 -9.24
N GLY A 894 7.38 20.83 -10.21
CA GLY A 894 8.77 21.22 -10.47
C GLY A 894 8.95 22.60 -11.11
N GLY A 895 7.89 23.36 -11.34
CA GLY A 895 7.94 24.74 -11.87
C GLY A 895 8.14 24.85 -13.37
N LEU A 896 7.73 23.86 -14.17
CA LEU A 896 7.71 23.96 -15.63
C LEU A 896 6.42 24.62 -16.13
N ASP A 897 6.54 25.53 -17.11
CA ASP A 897 5.42 26.17 -17.81
C ASP A 897 5.04 25.41 -19.11
N VAL A 898 6.02 24.75 -19.73
CA VAL A 898 5.91 24.13 -21.06
C VAL A 898 6.37 22.68 -21.04
N ILE A 899 5.57 21.79 -21.63
CA ILE A 899 5.98 20.42 -21.96
C ILE A 899 6.36 20.35 -23.44
N GLN A 900 7.53 19.79 -23.75
CA GLN A 900 7.93 19.51 -25.13
C GLN A 900 7.94 18.00 -25.43
N THR A 901 7.37 17.61 -26.58
CA THR A 901 7.39 16.22 -27.04
C THR A 901 7.72 16.10 -28.52
N TYR A 902 8.48 15.06 -28.88
CA TYR A 902 8.56 14.56 -30.24
C TYR A 902 7.25 13.87 -30.64
N VAL A 903 6.98 13.84 -31.94
CA VAL A 903 6.00 12.96 -32.59
C VAL A 903 6.77 11.83 -33.28
N PHE A 904 6.37 10.58 -33.05
CA PHE A 904 7.16 9.40 -33.44
C PHE A 904 6.59 8.77 -34.72
N TRP A 905 7.11 9.14 -35.89
CA TRP A 905 6.52 8.74 -37.18
C TRP A 905 6.42 7.22 -37.34
N ASN A 906 7.47 6.45 -37.05
CA ASN A 906 7.42 4.98 -37.10
C ASN A 906 6.38 4.32 -36.17
N GLY A 907 6.08 4.93 -35.03
CA GLY A 907 5.02 4.48 -34.12
C GLY A 907 3.61 4.90 -34.54
N HIS A 908 3.49 5.97 -35.35
CA HIS A 908 2.22 6.49 -35.84
C HIS A 908 1.84 6.03 -37.24
N GLU A 909 2.81 5.63 -38.07
CA GLU A 909 2.61 5.10 -39.42
C GLU A 909 3.48 3.85 -39.62
N PRO A 910 3.16 2.72 -38.96
CA PRO A 910 3.96 1.49 -39.04
C PRO A 910 3.96 0.84 -40.43
N SER A 911 2.98 1.15 -41.27
CA SER A 911 2.95 0.81 -42.70
C SER A 911 2.32 1.96 -43.51
N PRO A 912 2.64 2.12 -44.82
CA PRO A 912 2.26 3.31 -45.59
C PRO A 912 0.75 3.61 -45.54
N GLY A 913 0.39 4.81 -45.09
CA GLY A 913 -1.00 5.26 -44.97
C GLY A 913 -1.83 4.62 -43.84
N ASN A 914 -1.29 3.64 -43.12
CA ASN A 914 -1.94 2.99 -41.98
C ASN A 914 -1.52 3.69 -40.68
N TYR A 915 -2.46 4.35 -40.00
CA TYR A 915 -2.16 5.27 -38.91
C TYR A 915 -2.62 4.78 -37.53
N TYR A 916 -1.74 4.84 -36.52
CA TYR A 916 -2.02 4.43 -35.14
C TYR A 916 -1.87 5.57 -34.13
N PHE A 917 -2.88 5.76 -33.29
CA PHE A 917 -2.98 6.86 -32.31
C PHE A 917 -3.68 6.42 -31.00
N GLU A 918 -3.58 5.15 -30.62
CA GLU A 918 -4.21 4.60 -29.41
C GLU A 918 -3.18 4.17 -28.36
N ASP A 919 -3.65 3.82 -27.16
CA ASP A 919 -2.83 3.46 -25.98
C ASP A 919 -1.64 4.44 -25.78
N ARG A 920 -0.40 3.96 -25.69
CA ARG A 920 0.83 4.76 -25.51
C ARG A 920 1.14 5.70 -26.67
N TYR A 921 0.40 5.64 -27.77
CA TYR A 921 0.49 6.54 -28.92
C TYR A 921 -0.69 7.52 -29.02
N ASP A 922 -1.55 7.65 -28.00
CA ASP A 922 -2.55 8.73 -27.96
C ASP A 922 -1.92 10.11 -27.67
N LEU A 923 -1.39 10.71 -28.74
CA LEU A 923 -0.84 12.07 -28.77
C LEU A 923 -1.90 13.14 -28.40
N ILE A 924 -3.17 12.91 -28.73
CA ILE A 924 -4.26 13.88 -28.52
C ILE A 924 -4.66 13.89 -27.04
N GLY A 925 -4.88 12.72 -26.44
CA GLY A 925 -5.12 12.56 -25.01
C GLY A 925 -3.95 13.05 -24.17
N PHE A 926 -2.70 12.78 -24.59
CA PHE A 926 -1.53 13.35 -23.92
C PHE A 926 -1.53 14.89 -23.93
N ILE A 927 -1.73 15.53 -25.09
CA ILE A 927 -1.78 17.01 -25.18
C ILE A 927 -2.95 17.57 -24.38
N LYS A 928 -4.12 16.91 -24.38
CA LYS A 928 -5.29 17.31 -23.57
C LYS A 928 -5.01 17.19 -22.07
N LEU A 929 -4.24 16.20 -21.62
CA LEU A 929 -3.81 16.09 -20.21
C LEU A 929 -2.84 17.22 -19.82
N VAL A 930 -1.92 17.61 -20.71
CA VAL A 930 -1.05 18.77 -20.49
C VAL A 930 -1.86 20.07 -20.39
N GLN A 931 -2.87 20.24 -21.25
CA GLN A 931 -3.81 21.37 -21.19
C GLN A 931 -4.66 21.38 -19.90
N GLN A 932 -5.16 20.21 -19.47
CA GLN A 932 -5.91 20.07 -18.21
C GLN A 932 -5.06 20.40 -16.98
N ALA A 933 -3.76 20.10 -17.02
CA ALA A 933 -2.81 20.55 -16.01
C ALA A 933 -2.54 22.07 -16.06
N GLY A 934 -2.97 22.77 -17.11
CA GLY A 934 -2.73 24.21 -17.31
C GLY A 934 -1.30 24.52 -17.76
N LEU A 935 -0.65 23.58 -18.45
CA LEU A 935 0.66 23.74 -19.06
C LEU A 935 0.56 23.95 -20.58
N LEU A 936 1.57 24.58 -21.15
CA LEU A 936 1.67 24.84 -22.60
C LEU A 936 2.45 23.72 -23.30
N VAL A 937 2.30 23.59 -24.62
CA VAL A 937 2.94 22.54 -25.43
C VAL A 937 3.88 23.11 -26.49
N HIS A 938 5.07 22.53 -26.58
CA HIS A 938 5.98 22.64 -27.72
C HIS A 938 6.01 21.30 -28.48
N LEU A 939 5.37 21.26 -29.66
CA LEU A 939 5.19 20.03 -30.42
C LEU A 939 6.28 19.87 -31.48
N ARG A 940 7.18 18.91 -31.29
CA ARG A 940 8.28 18.60 -32.22
C ARG A 940 7.81 17.54 -33.23
N ILE A 941 7.05 17.97 -34.24
CA ILE A 941 6.50 17.14 -35.32
C ILE A 941 7.61 16.56 -36.23
N GLY A 942 8.76 17.24 -36.31
CA GLY A 942 9.83 16.88 -37.23
C GLY A 942 10.25 15.39 -37.17
N PRO A 943 10.54 14.78 -38.33
CA PRO A 943 10.44 13.33 -38.50
C PRO A 943 11.61 12.57 -37.87
N TYR A 944 12.74 13.26 -37.72
CA TYR A 944 13.88 12.79 -36.96
C TYR A 944 13.65 13.06 -35.47
N VAL A 945 13.84 12.04 -34.64
CA VAL A 945 13.68 12.06 -33.19
C VAL A 945 15.05 11.88 -32.55
N CYS A 946 15.69 13.01 -32.21
CA CYS A 946 16.95 13.01 -31.46
C CYS A 946 16.70 12.76 -29.97
N ALA A 947 16.30 11.53 -29.67
CA ALA A 947 16.16 10.94 -28.35
C ALA A 947 16.26 9.41 -28.49
N GLU A 948 17.36 8.94 -29.09
CA GLU A 948 17.81 7.54 -29.15
C GLU A 948 16.69 6.54 -29.48
N TRP A 949 16.03 6.73 -30.63
CA TRP A 949 14.89 5.93 -31.10
C TRP A 949 15.25 5.11 -32.35
N ASN A 950 14.59 3.97 -32.59
CA ASN A 950 14.90 3.12 -33.75
C ASN A 950 14.73 3.92 -35.06
N PHE A 951 15.69 3.73 -35.97
CA PHE A 951 15.88 4.44 -37.23
C PHE A 951 15.69 5.99 -37.11
N GLY A 952 16.01 6.55 -35.94
CA GLY A 952 15.83 7.97 -35.64
C GLY A 952 14.38 8.45 -35.72
N GLY A 953 13.38 7.58 -35.55
CA GLY A 953 11.96 7.94 -35.66
C GLY A 953 11.33 7.72 -37.05
N PHE A 954 12.13 7.52 -38.09
CA PHE A 954 11.64 7.23 -39.44
C PHE A 954 11.05 5.81 -39.52
N PRO A 955 9.91 5.59 -40.22
CA PRO A 955 9.46 4.26 -40.57
C PRO A 955 10.44 3.58 -41.55
N VAL A 956 10.82 2.32 -41.30
CA VAL A 956 11.78 1.61 -42.17
C VAL A 956 11.21 1.36 -43.57
N TRP A 957 9.88 1.29 -43.73
CA TRP A 957 9.25 1.18 -45.06
C TRP A 957 9.57 2.34 -46.00
N LEU A 958 10.01 3.49 -45.48
CA LEU A 958 10.55 4.58 -46.31
C LEU A 958 11.72 4.10 -47.17
N LYS A 959 12.62 3.21 -46.68
CA LYS A 959 13.80 2.71 -47.42
C LYS A 959 13.42 2.07 -48.78
N TYR A 960 12.21 1.53 -48.90
CA TYR A 960 11.75 0.83 -50.11
C TYR A 960 11.02 1.74 -51.11
N ILE A 961 10.90 3.05 -50.83
CA ILE A 961 10.42 4.03 -51.82
C ILE A 961 11.55 4.24 -52.86
N PRO A 962 11.32 3.97 -54.16
CA PRO A 962 12.37 4.08 -55.18
C PRO A 962 12.98 5.49 -55.25
N GLY A 963 14.30 5.57 -55.13
CA GLY A 963 15.05 6.82 -55.26
C GLY A 963 14.90 7.81 -54.11
N ILE A 964 14.49 7.36 -52.91
CA ILE A 964 14.39 8.20 -51.72
C ILE A 964 15.75 8.47 -51.05
N GLU A 965 15.93 9.68 -50.53
CA GLU A 965 17.08 10.07 -49.70
C GLU A 965 16.58 10.81 -48.46
N LEU A 966 16.79 10.22 -47.27
CA LEU A 966 16.26 10.78 -46.02
C LEU A 966 17.01 12.05 -45.61
N ARG A 967 16.26 13.09 -45.20
CA ARG A 967 16.76 14.41 -44.75
C ARG A 967 17.54 15.21 -45.81
N THR A 968 17.33 14.92 -47.09
CA THR A 968 17.83 15.73 -48.22
C THR A 968 16.69 16.46 -48.93
N ASP A 969 17.00 17.27 -49.96
CA ASP A 969 15.99 17.97 -50.80
C ASP A 969 15.34 17.05 -51.86
N ASN A 970 15.34 15.74 -51.62
CA ASN A 970 14.81 14.69 -52.47
C ASN A 970 13.27 14.69 -52.48
N GLU A 971 12.64 14.73 -53.67
CA GLU A 971 11.17 14.84 -53.78
C GLU A 971 10.40 13.65 -53.16
N PRO A 972 10.78 12.36 -53.36
CA PRO A 972 10.16 11.25 -52.63
C PRO A 972 10.14 11.43 -51.11
N PHE A 973 11.25 11.89 -50.52
CA PHE A 973 11.31 12.17 -49.08
C PHE A 973 10.43 13.35 -48.67
N LYS A 974 10.47 14.46 -49.44
CA LYS A 974 9.63 15.66 -49.21
C LYS A 974 8.13 15.35 -49.33
N ALA A 975 7.72 14.50 -50.26
CA ALA A 975 6.34 14.06 -50.41
C ALA A 975 5.85 13.22 -49.22
N ALA A 976 6.66 12.27 -48.74
CA ALA A 976 6.34 11.48 -47.55
C ALA A 976 6.26 12.37 -46.29
N MET A 977 7.27 13.21 -46.06
CA MET A 977 7.34 14.14 -44.92
C MET A 977 6.17 15.13 -44.91
N ARG A 978 5.78 15.66 -46.09
CA ARG A 978 4.57 16.49 -46.25
C ARG A 978 3.32 15.73 -45.79
N THR A 979 3.10 14.53 -46.32
CA THR A 979 1.90 13.72 -46.06
C THR A 979 1.74 13.44 -44.56
N PHE A 980 2.82 13.03 -43.89
CA PHE A 980 2.81 12.79 -42.45
C PHE A 980 2.58 14.08 -41.63
N THR A 981 3.26 15.17 -41.99
CA THR A 981 3.09 16.46 -41.30
C THR A 981 1.66 16.98 -41.46
N GLU A 982 1.08 16.88 -42.66
CA GLU A 982 -0.32 17.23 -42.94
C GLU A 982 -1.29 16.41 -42.12
N LYS A 983 -1.07 15.08 -41.99
CA LYS A 983 -1.87 14.20 -41.12
C LYS A 983 -1.87 14.69 -39.67
N ILE A 984 -0.69 14.89 -39.07
CA ILE A 984 -0.55 15.32 -37.68
C ILE A 984 -1.16 16.72 -37.46
N VAL A 985 -0.85 17.68 -38.33
CA VAL A 985 -1.35 19.06 -38.22
C VAL A 985 -2.86 19.12 -38.38
N ASN A 986 -3.45 18.37 -39.31
CA ASN A 986 -4.91 18.37 -39.50
C ASN A 986 -5.64 17.71 -38.32
N MET A 987 -5.06 16.67 -37.69
CA MET A 987 -5.59 16.11 -36.45
C MET A 987 -5.55 17.10 -35.28
N MET A 988 -4.42 17.79 -35.08
CA MET A 988 -4.31 18.84 -34.05
C MET A 988 -5.28 20.02 -34.31
N LYS A 989 -5.53 20.37 -35.58
CA LYS A 989 -6.50 21.41 -35.98
C LYS A 989 -7.95 21.01 -35.74
N ALA A 990 -8.31 19.76 -35.98
CA ALA A 990 -9.67 19.25 -35.74
C ALA A 990 -10.03 19.36 -34.25
N GLU A 991 -9.08 19.03 -33.37
CA GLU A 991 -9.19 19.13 -31.91
C GLU A 991 -8.90 20.54 -31.35
N LYS A 992 -8.67 21.53 -32.22
CA LYS A 992 -8.38 22.95 -31.88
C LYS A 992 -7.18 23.13 -30.95
N LEU A 993 -6.15 22.29 -31.08
CA LEU A 993 -5.03 22.24 -30.14
C LEU A 993 -3.93 23.29 -30.40
N PHE A 994 -3.96 24.01 -31.53
CA PHE A 994 -3.04 25.12 -31.79
C PHE A 994 -3.46 26.42 -31.11
N GLN A 995 -2.49 27.26 -30.71
CA GLN A 995 -2.73 28.59 -30.15
C GLN A 995 -3.63 29.48 -31.03
N SER A 996 -3.56 29.33 -32.35
CA SER A 996 -4.41 30.05 -33.32
C SER A 996 -5.90 29.66 -33.26
N GLN A 997 -6.22 28.63 -32.47
CA GLN A 997 -7.56 28.12 -32.18
C GLN A 997 -7.82 28.09 -30.66
N GLU A 998 -7.03 28.81 -29.86
CA GLU A 998 -7.07 28.88 -28.39
C GLU A 998 -6.63 27.58 -27.66
N GLY A 999 -5.88 26.71 -28.34
CA GLY A 999 -5.30 25.48 -27.80
C GLY A 999 -3.89 25.62 -27.19
N PRO A 1000 -3.37 24.56 -26.54
CA PRO A 1000 -2.14 24.60 -25.75
C PRO A 1000 -0.84 24.64 -26.56
N ILE A 1001 -0.85 24.29 -27.85
CA ILE A 1001 0.37 24.22 -28.68
C ILE A 1001 0.79 25.63 -29.09
N ILE A 1002 1.80 26.17 -28.39
CA ILE A 1002 2.35 27.52 -28.59
C ILE A 1002 3.53 27.57 -29.57
N LEU A 1003 4.18 26.42 -29.81
CA LEU A 1003 5.34 26.26 -30.68
C LEU A 1003 5.26 24.93 -31.41
N SER A 1004 5.68 24.89 -32.68
CA SER A 1004 5.77 23.67 -33.49
C SER A 1004 7.12 23.60 -34.21
N GLN A 1005 7.88 22.52 -33.97
CA GLN A 1005 9.18 22.30 -34.58
C GLN A 1005 9.07 21.20 -35.66
N ILE A 1006 9.26 21.59 -36.92
CA ILE A 1006 9.05 20.75 -38.11
C ILE A 1006 10.33 20.03 -38.58
N GLU A 1007 11.50 20.37 -38.02
CA GLU A 1007 12.76 19.64 -38.21
C GLU A 1007 13.57 19.68 -36.90
N ASN A 1008 14.24 18.57 -36.54
CA ASN A 1008 14.98 18.40 -35.30
C ASN A 1008 16.47 18.13 -35.58
N GLU A 1009 17.35 18.99 -35.06
CA GLU A 1009 18.82 18.81 -35.04
C GLU A 1009 19.54 18.79 -36.41
N LEU A 1010 18.97 19.38 -37.47
CA LEU A 1010 19.60 19.42 -38.81
C LEU A 1010 21.04 19.97 -38.83
N GLY A 1011 21.35 20.99 -38.01
CA GLY A 1011 22.66 21.66 -37.96
C GLY A 1011 23.82 20.81 -37.41
N LEU A 1012 23.58 19.54 -37.09
CA LEU A 1012 24.64 18.55 -36.85
C LEU A 1012 25.06 17.82 -38.14
N VAL A 1013 24.18 17.70 -39.13
CA VAL A 1013 24.39 16.92 -40.37
C VAL A 1013 25.36 17.63 -41.33
N GLU A 1014 25.33 18.96 -41.38
CA GLU A 1014 26.12 19.79 -42.30
C GLU A 1014 27.65 19.58 -42.21
N ARG A 1015 28.16 19.02 -41.10
CA ARG A 1015 29.60 18.95 -40.84
C ARG A 1015 30.34 17.82 -41.55
N ASN A 1016 29.65 16.75 -41.96
CA ASN A 1016 30.32 15.51 -42.37
C ASN A 1016 30.37 15.30 -43.90
N ASN A 1017 29.34 15.72 -44.65
CA ASN A 1017 29.12 15.20 -46.03
C ASN A 1017 29.25 16.22 -47.17
N GLY A 1018 29.71 17.46 -46.92
CA GLY A 1018 30.20 18.37 -47.97
C GLY A 1018 29.23 18.83 -49.08
N ALA A 1019 27.94 18.50 -48.98
CA ALA A 1019 26.91 18.74 -49.99
C ALA A 1019 25.84 19.74 -49.48
N PRO A 1020 25.07 20.41 -50.36
CA PRO A 1020 24.32 21.62 -50.00
C PRO A 1020 22.98 21.33 -49.30
N VAL A 1021 23.00 21.06 -48.00
CA VAL A 1021 21.80 20.88 -47.14
C VAL A 1021 21.01 22.20 -46.90
N LYS A 1022 21.12 23.21 -47.78
CA LYS A 1022 20.43 24.51 -47.63
C LYS A 1022 19.00 24.54 -48.17
N ALA A 1023 18.70 23.80 -49.25
CA ALA A 1023 17.37 23.85 -49.88
C ALA A 1023 16.28 23.15 -49.05
N TYR A 1024 16.58 21.96 -48.50
CA TYR A 1024 15.66 21.19 -47.66
C TYR A 1024 15.11 21.96 -46.43
N PRO A 1025 15.93 22.66 -45.60
CA PRO A 1025 15.41 23.44 -44.48
C PRO A 1025 14.59 24.67 -44.92
N GLU A 1026 14.93 25.31 -46.03
CA GLU A 1026 14.11 26.39 -46.61
C GLU A 1026 12.76 25.87 -47.13
N TRP A 1027 12.73 24.67 -47.71
CA TRP A 1027 11.49 23.98 -48.09
C TRP A 1027 10.65 23.60 -46.87
N ALA A 1028 11.26 23.01 -45.84
CA ALA A 1028 10.56 22.61 -44.60
C ALA A 1028 9.99 23.83 -43.85
N ALA A 1029 10.70 24.96 -43.89
CA ALA A 1029 10.23 26.25 -43.43
C ALA A 1029 8.99 26.74 -44.19
N GLN A 1030 9.02 26.71 -45.52
CA GLN A 1030 7.87 27.10 -46.37
C GLN A 1030 6.66 26.18 -46.14
N MET A 1031 6.89 24.87 -45.98
CA MET A 1031 5.85 23.91 -45.63
C MET A 1031 5.20 24.22 -44.27
N ALA A 1032 5.98 24.53 -43.24
CA ALA A 1032 5.45 24.91 -41.93
C ALA A 1032 4.50 26.12 -42.01
N VAL A 1033 4.89 27.13 -42.80
CA VAL A 1033 4.06 28.31 -43.07
C VAL A 1033 2.81 27.95 -43.87
N SER A 1034 2.90 27.13 -44.93
CA SER A 1034 1.73 26.72 -45.72
C SER A 1034 0.73 25.88 -44.92
N LEU A 1035 1.22 25.11 -43.93
CA LEU A 1035 0.38 24.33 -43.02
C LEU A 1035 -0.15 25.14 -41.83
N GLY A 1036 0.20 26.43 -41.71
CA GLY A 1036 -0.32 27.33 -40.67
C GLY A 1036 0.14 26.97 -39.26
N THR A 1037 1.31 26.35 -39.09
CA THR A 1037 1.90 26.02 -37.79
C THR A 1037 2.90 27.05 -37.26
N GLY A 1038 3.20 28.10 -38.05
CA GLY A 1038 4.03 29.24 -37.65
C GLY A 1038 3.31 30.59 -37.84
N VAL A 1039 3.55 31.54 -36.93
CA VAL A 1039 2.95 32.88 -36.94
C VAL A 1039 3.80 33.85 -37.79
N SER A 1040 3.16 34.54 -38.73
CA SER A 1040 3.80 35.52 -39.61
C SER A 1040 3.88 36.92 -39.00
N ASN A 1041 4.94 37.20 -38.25
CA ASN A 1041 5.30 38.58 -37.88
C ASN A 1041 5.75 39.35 -39.14
N GLY A 1042 4.82 40.07 -39.78
CA GLY A 1042 4.91 40.59 -41.16
C GLY A 1042 5.98 41.65 -41.49
N LYS A 1043 7.03 41.82 -40.68
CA LYS A 1043 8.23 42.63 -40.98
C LYS A 1043 9.49 42.01 -40.35
N GLY A 1044 10.08 41.04 -41.04
CA GLY A 1044 11.36 40.40 -40.67
C GLY A 1044 11.45 38.97 -41.22
N PRO A 1045 12.64 38.32 -41.14
CA PRO A 1045 12.75 36.88 -41.39
C PRO A 1045 11.91 36.09 -40.36
N PRO A 1046 11.40 34.88 -40.69
CA PRO A 1046 10.35 34.21 -39.89
C PRO A 1046 10.76 33.86 -38.45
N ALA A 1047 10.41 34.72 -37.50
CA ALA A 1047 10.84 34.66 -36.10
C ALA A 1047 10.25 33.51 -35.23
N GLN A 1048 9.76 32.45 -35.86
CA GLN A 1048 9.33 31.20 -35.20
C GLN A 1048 9.91 29.93 -35.84
N LEU A 1049 10.72 30.04 -36.90
CA LEU A 1049 11.43 28.90 -37.47
C LEU A 1049 12.79 28.74 -36.81
N ILE A 1050 12.79 28.12 -35.62
CA ILE A 1050 14.01 27.57 -35.01
C ILE A 1050 14.36 26.29 -35.76
N LEU A 1051 14.94 26.46 -36.96
CA LEU A 1051 15.88 25.50 -37.49
C LEU A 1051 17.06 25.46 -36.51
N ALA A 1052 17.30 24.28 -35.91
CA ALA A 1052 18.41 24.06 -34.98
C ALA A 1052 19.75 24.06 -35.74
N GLY A 1053 20.19 25.25 -36.15
CA GLY A 1053 21.23 25.44 -37.16
C GLY A 1053 21.68 26.90 -37.33
N GLN A 1054 22.02 27.60 -36.24
CA GLN A 1054 22.83 28.83 -36.30
C GLN A 1054 24.14 28.67 -35.53
N LEU A 1055 25.01 27.82 -36.08
CA LEU A 1055 26.43 27.74 -35.75
C LEU A 1055 27.20 28.90 -36.40
N GLU A 1056 27.09 30.11 -35.85
CA GLU A 1056 27.97 31.21 -36.29
C GLU A 1056 28.46 32.11 -35.15
N VAL A 1057 27.61 32.46 -34.17
CA VAL A 1057 28.05 33.21 -32.97
C VAL A 1057 29.02 32.39 -32.10
N LEU A 1058 28.91 31.06 -32.11
CA LEU A 1058 29.61 30.16 -31.18
C LEU A 1058 31.12 29.99 -31.43
N SER A 1059 31.67 30.42 -32.57
CA SER A 1059 33.13 30.39 -32.80
C SER A 1059 33.82 31.52 -32.03
N LEU A 1060 33.39 32.77 -32.27
CA LEU A 1060 33.80 33.94 -31.51
C LEU A 1060 33.41 33.82 -30.04
N LEU A 1061 32.22 33.32 -29.72
CA LEU A 1061 31.81 33.15 -28.32
C LEU A 1061 32.60 32.06 -27.60
N LYS A 1062 33.08 30.99 -28.26
CA LYS A 1062 34.01 30.04 -27.61
C LYS A 1062 35.40 30.62 -27.39
N ALA A 1063 35.90 31.45 -28.31
CA ALA A 1063 37.16 32.17 -28.11
C ALA A 1063 37.04 33.18 -26.96
N MET A 1064 35.98 34.00 -26.95
CA MET A 1064 35.71 34.95 -25.86
C MET A 1064 35.41 34.25 -24.54
N ILE A 1065 34.64 33.17 -24.51
CA ILE A 1065 34.41 32.38 -23.29
C ILE A 1065 35.73 31.79 -22.79
N MET A 1066 36.58 31.19 -23.64
CA MET A 1066 37.86 30.66 -23.15
C MET A 1066 38.85 31.74 -22.68
N MET A 1067 38.75 32.99 -23.14
CA MET A 1067 39.43 34.12 -22.50
C MET A 1067 38.76 34.54 -21.18
N LEU A 1068 37.42 34.58 -21.14
CA LEU A 1068 36.62 34.98 -19.97
C LEU A 1068 36.52 33.90 -18.88
N LEU A 1069 36.93 32.65 -19.13
CA LEU A 1069 37.13 31.61 -18.10
C LEU A 1069 38.16 32.02 -17.04
N SER A 1070 38.95 33.09 -17.28
CA SER A 1070 39.85 33.71 -16.32
C SER A 1070 39.18 34.76 -15.41
N MET A 1071 37.89 35.09 -15.61
CA MET A 1071 37.20 36.19 -14.92
C MET A 1071 35.86 35.74 -14.31
N ASN A 1072 35.69 36.01 -13.01
CA ASN A 1072 34.39 35.88 -12.34
C ASN A 1072 33.43 36.97 -12.86
N LEU A 1073 32.35 36.59 -13.54
CA LEU A 1073 31.43 37.54 -14.17
C LEU A 1073 30.16 37.77 -13.34
N ALA A 1074 29.76 39.04 -13.27
CA ALA A 1074 28.49 39.48 -12.71
C ALA A 1074 27.55 39.93 -13.83
N HIS A 1075 26.56 39.11 -14.17
CA HIS A 1075 25.53 39.49 -15.14
C HIS A 1075 24.40 40.22 -14.41
N VAL A 1076 24.26 41.53 -14.65
CA VAL A 1076 23.33 42.40 -13.89
C VAL A 1076 22.22 42.93 -14.80
N PHE A 1077 20.98 42.59 -14.47
CA PHE A 1077 19.77 43.06 -15.12
C PHE A 1077 19.17 44.18 -14.27
N THR A 1078 18.98 45.37 -14.86
CA THR A 1078 18.30 46.50 -14.21
C THR A 1078 17.07 46.92 -14.99
N SER A 1079 16.02 47.31 -14.26
CA SER A 1079 14.81 47.92 -14.80
C SER A 1079 14.88 49.45 -14.64
N THR A 1080 14.28 50.18 -15.57
CA THR A 1080 14.01 51.62 -15.42
C THR A 1080 13.08 51.93 -14.23
N SER A 1081 12.33 50.94 -13.74
CA SER A 1081 11.54 51.01 -12.50
C SER A 1081 12.34 50.71 -11.21
N GLY A 1082 13.67 50.63 -11.27
CA GLY A 1082 14.55 50.46 -10.10
C GLY A 1082 14.78 49.01 -9.63
N GLY A 1083 14.02 48.03 -10.14
CA GLY A 1083 14.29 46.61 -9.91
C GLY A 1083 15.67 46.18 -10.44
N CYS A 1084 16.37 45.32 -9.71
CA CYS A 1084 17.73 44.87 -10.06
C CYS A 1084 17.90 43.39 -9.71
N ALA A 1085 18.27 42.55 -10.68
CA ALA A 1085 18.67 41.16 -10.44
C ALA A 1085 20.10 40.92 -10.95
N ALA A 1086 20.91 40.16 -10.20
CA ALA A 1086 22.28 39.83 -10.57
C ALA A 1086 22.56 38.32 -10.47
N PHE A 1087 23.38 37.82 -11.40
CA PHE A 1087 23.90 36.46 -11.43
C PHE A 1087 25.42 36.53 -11.33
N LEU A 1088 25.98 36.06 -10.20
CA LEU A 1088 27.43 36.07 -9.96
C LEU A 1088 27.97 34.66 -10.24
N ALA A 1089 28.77 34.51 -11.30
CA ALA A 1089 29.28 33.22 -11.77
C ALA A 1089 30.76 33.02 -11.42
N ASN A 1090 31.07 31.84 -10.88
CA ASN A 1090 32.42 31.28 -10.81
C ASN A 1090 32.55 30.18 -11.87
N TYR A 1091 33.43 30.40 -12.86
CA TYR A 1091 33.71 29.44 -13.93
C TYR A 1091 34.93 28.55 -13.64
N ASP A 1092 35.65 28.77 -12.53
CA ASP A 1092 36.67 27.83 -12.07
C ASP A 1092 36.00 26.50 -11.71
N THR A 1093 36.40 25.42 -12.37
CA THR A 1093 35.83 24.06 -12.17
C THR A 1093 36.33 23.38 -10.90
N THR A 1094 37.33 23.95 -10.22
CA THR A 1094 38.13 23.29 -9.19
C THR A 1094 38.08 24.03 -7.85
N TYR A 1095 38.13 25.37 -7.87
CA TYR A 1095 38.31 26.19 -6.66
C TYR A 1095 37.11 27.09 -6.36
N SER A 1096 36.83 27.26 -5.06
CA SER A 1096 35.89 28.27 -4.57
C SER A 1096 36.55 29.65 -4.60
N THR A 1097 35.81 30.67 -5.00
CA THR A 1097 36.33 32.04 -5.16
C THR A 1097 35.50 33.06 -4.38
N ASN A 1098 36.15 34.14 -3.92
CA ASN A 1098 35.51 35.23 -3.19
C ASN A 1098 35.31 36.42 -4.13
N VAL A 1099 34.05 36.71 -4.47
CA VAL A 1099 33.69 37.83 -5.35
C VAL A 1099 33.18 39.00 -4.51
N MET A 1100 33.82 40.16 -4.65
CA MET A 1100 33.27 41.42 -4.15
C MET A 1100 32.27 41.99 -5.16
N PHE A 1101 31.02 42.19 -4.75
CA PHE A 1101 29.98 42.82 -5.57
C PHE A 1101 29.17 43.80 -4.72
N ARG A 1102 29.07 45.06 -5.17
CA ARG A 1102 28.35 46.14 -4.46
C ARG A 1102 28.71 46.25 -2.96
N ASN A 1103 30.02 46.22 -2.67
CA ASN A 1103 30.62 46.27 -1.33
C ASN A 1103 30.26 45.11 -0.38
N MET A 1104 29.70 44.02 -0.89
CA MET A 1104 29.47 42.76 -0.16
C MET A 1104 30.34 41.65 -0.74
N GLN A 1105 30.77 40.71 0.10
CA GLN A 1105 31.61 39.58 -0.29
C GLN A 1105 30.76 38.31 -0.43
N TYR A 1106 30.89 37.62 -1.57
CA TYR A 1106 30.17 36.38 -1.87
C TYR A 1106 31.17 35.25 -2.15
N GLN A 1107 31.12 34.20 -1.33
CA GLN A 1107 31.88 32.98 -1.58
C GLN A 1107 31.10 32.06 -2.55
N LEU A 1108 31.60 31.97 -3.78
CA LEU A 1108 31.06 31.13 -4.85
C LEU A 1108 31.83 29.79 -4.89
N PRO A 1109 31.17 28.63 -4.75
CA PRO A 1109 31.77 27.32 -5.02
C PRO A 1109 32.28 27.18 -6.47
N PRO A 1110 33.07 26.14 -6.78
CA PRO A 1110 33.48 25.84 -8.16
C PRO A 1110 32.26 25.64 -9.06
N TRP A 1111 32.38 26.03 -10.33
CA TRP A 1111 31.38 25.87 -11.39
C TRP A 1111 29.94 26.25 -10.95
N SER A 1112 29.78 27.42 -10.35
CA SER A 1112 28.53 27.81 -9.69
C SER A 1112 28.09 29.25 -9.95
N ILE A 1113 26.79 29.48 -9.87
CA ILE A 1113 26.16 30.80 -10.03
C ILE A 1113 25.31 31.12 -8.80
N ASN A 1114 25.60 32.23 -8.11
CA ASN A 1114 24.67 32.83 -7.14
C ASN A 1114 23.60 33.64 -7.88
N ILE A 1115 22.34 33.55 -7.44
CA ILE A 1115 21.20 34.34 -7.93
C ILE A 1115 20.82 35.38 -6.86
N LEU A 1116 20.86 36.67 -7.22
CA LEU A 1116 20.56 37.81 -6.36
C LEU A 1116 19.40 38.63 -6.96
N PRO A 1117 18.11 38.35 -6.65
CA PRO A 1117 16.95 38.98 -7.29
C PRO A 1117 16.74 40.47 -6.93
N ASP A 1118 17.53 40.99 -6.01
CA ASP A 1118 17.60 42.39 -5.53
C ASP A 1118 19.00 43.02 -5.75
N CYS A 1119 19.92 42.29 -6.41
CA CYS A 1119 21.35 42.61 -6.52
C CYS A 1119 22.08 42.76 -5.15
N ARG A 1120 21.61 42.11 -4.07
CA ARG A 1120 22.24 42.11 -2.74
C ARG A 1120 22.17 40.75 -2.03
N THR A 1121 20.99 40.17 -1.94
CA THR A 1121 20.69 38.95 -1.18
C THR A 1121 20.81 37.73 -2.10
N SER A 1122 21.77 36.85 -1.83
CA SER A 1122 21.89 35.59 -2.59
C SER A 1122 20.84 34.60 -2.11
N VAL A 1123 19.78 34.39 -2.90
CA VAL A 1123 18.67 33.47 -2.55
C VAL A 1123 18.91 32.03 -3.00
N PHE A 1124 19.81 31.81 -3.95
CA PHE A 1124 20.14 30.49 -4.49
C PHE A 1124 21.58 30.43 -5.00
N ASN A 1125 22.21 29.25 -4.95
CA ASN A 1125 23.47 28.97 -5.66
C ASN A 1125 23.39 27.58 -6.31
N THR A 1126 23.80 27.46 -7.57
CA THR A 1126 23.64 26.23 -8.37
C THR A 1126 24.45 25.02 -7.88
N ALA A 1127 25.48 25.22 -7.04
CA ALA A 1127 26.29 24.14 -6.46
C ALA A 1127 26.03 23.91 -4.96
N LYS A 1128 25.39 24.85 -4.24
CA LYS A 1128 24.98 24.66 -2.84
C LYS A 1128 23.65 23.92 -2.78
N ILE A 1129 23.70 22.62 -3.05
CA ILE A 1129 22.54 21.73 -3.03
C ILE A 1129 22.03 21.57 -1.59
N ALA A 1130 20.99 22.33 -1.23
CA ALA A 1130 20.29 22.22 0.06
C ALA A 1130 19.15 21.19 0.04
N ALA A 1131 18.82 20.63 -1.13
CA ALA A 1131 17.85 19.55 -1.28
C ALA A 1131 18.51 18.18 -1.03
N GLN A 1132 17.72 17.19 -0.60
CA GLN A 1132 18.22 15.83 -0.36
C GLN A 1132 18.70 15.18 -1.67
N SER A 1133 20.01 14.96 -1.79
CA SER A 1133 20.57 14.07 -2.81
C SER A 1133 20.26 12.61 -2.47
N SER A 1134 19.94 11.82 -3.50
CA SER A 1134 19.73 10.37 -3.42
C SER A 1134 20.65 9.70 -4.44
N GLN A 1135 20.98 8.40 -4.29
CA GLN A 1135 21.84 7.70 -5.25
C GLN A 1135 21.08 6.64 -6.07
N LYS A 1136 21.20 6.68 -7.40
CA LYS A 1136 20.26 6.05 -8.36
C LYS A 1136 20.57 4.58 -8.61
N LYS A 1137 20.87 3.82 -7.55
CA LYS A 1137 21.09 2.38 -7.64
C LYS A 1137 19.80 1.68 -8.09
N MET A 1138 19.84 1.08 -9.29
CA MET A 1138 18.85 0.08 -9.67
C MET A 1138 19.08 -1.15 -8.76
N ILE A 1139 18.04 -1.67 -8.10
CA ILE A 1139 18.12 -2.89 -7.27
C ILE A 1139 17.13 -3.95 -7.79
N PRO A 1140 17.52 -5.23 -7.98
CA PRO A 1140 16.60 -6.31 -8.34
C PRO A 1140 15.37 -6.37 -7.43
N VAL A 1141 14.17 -6.57 -8.02
CA VAL A 1141 12.88 -6.62 -7.30
C VAL A 1141 12.18 -7.98 -7.34
N ALA A 1142 12.73 -8.96 -8.05
CA ALA A 1142 12.26 -10.33 -8.08
C ALA A 1142 13.47 -11.29 -7.98
N GLY A 1143 13.20 -12.53 -7.59
CA GLY A 1143 14.13 -13.64 -7.85
C GLY A 1143 14.19 -13.97 -9.35
N ALA A 1144 15.03 -14.93 -9.74
CA ALA A 1144 15.14 -15.38 -11.12
C ALA A 1144 13.77 -15.79 -11.70
N PHE A 1145 13.51 -15.42 -12.95
CA PHE A 1145 12.21 -15.64 -13.58
C PHE A 1145 11.91 -17.14 -13.77
N SER A 1146 10.63 -17.49 -13.64
CA SER A 1146 10.14 -18.82 -14.02
C SER A 1146 10.06 -18.87 -15.55
N TRP A 1147 11.14 -19.35 -16.17
CA TRP A 1147 11.21 -19.56 -17.61
C TRP A 1147 10.49 -20.84 -18.01
N GLN A 1148 9.66 -20.79 -19.05
CA GLN A 1148 9.16 -21.97 -19.75
C GLN A 1148 9.83 -22.01 -21.13
N SER A 1149 10.50 -23.11 -21.45
CA SER A 1149 11.09 -23.35 -22.76
C SER A 1149 10.07 -23.93 -23.72
N TYR A 1150 9.79 -23.23 -24.82
CA TYR A 1150 9.17 -23.81 -26.00
C TYR A 1150 10.28 -24.23 -26.97
N ASN A 1151 10.24 -25.46 -27.45
CA ASN A 1151 11.11 -25.93 -28.52
C ASN A 1151 10.39 -25.65 -29.84
N GLU A 1152 10.81 -24.60 -30.54
CA GLU A 1152 10.32 -24.30 -31.88
C GLU A 1152 10.88 -25.34 -32.87
N GLU A 1153 9.99 -25.95 -33.67
CA GLU A 1153 10.37 -27.02 -34.59
C GLU A 1153 11.10 -26.43 -35.80
N ILE A 1154 12.39 -26.82 -35.97
CA ILE A 1154 13.16 -26.45 -37.17
C ILE A 1154 12.49 -27.15 -38.36
N ALA A 1155 11.90 -26.36 -39.25
CA ALA A 1155 11.07 -26.82 -40.36
C ALA A 1155 11.70 -28.02 -41.11
N SER A 1156 10.99 -29.14 -41.11
CA SER A 1156 11.46 -30.37 -41.75
C SER A 1156 11.39 -30.23 -43.27
N SER A 1157 12.36 -30.80 -43.99
CA SER A 1157 12.37 -30.79 -45.46
C SER A 1157 11.41 -31.83 -46.07
N SER A 1158 10.34 -32.18 -45.36
CA SER A 1158 9.36 -33.21 -45.73
C SER A 1158 7.90 -32.77 -45.57
N ASP A 1159 7.64 -31.61 -44.94
CA ASP A 1159 6.30 -31.11 -44.74
C ASP A 1159 5.92 -30.14 -45.88
N ASP A 1160 5.22 -30.67 -46.89
CA ASP A 1160 4.60 -29.92 -48.00
C ASP A 1160 3.44 -29.00 -47.54
N ASP A 1161 3.24 -28.82 -46.23
CA ASP A 1161 2.11 -28.07 -45.69
C ASP A 1161 2.33 -26.56 -45.81
N ASN A 1162 1.43 -25.90 -46.54
CA ASN A 1162 1.73 -24.65 -47.25
C ASN A 1162 1.54 -23.40 -46.37
N THR A 1163 2.03 -23.45 -45.13
CA THR A 1163 1.78 -22.44 -44.09
C THR A 1163 2.98 -21.53 -43.83
N PHE A 1164 3.19 -20.59 -44.76
CA PHE A 1164 3.92 -19.31 -44.58
C PHE A 1164 5.32 -19.35 -43.94
N LEU A 1165 6.38 -19.37 -44.77
CA LEU A 1165 7.50 -18.39 -44.79
C LEU A 1165 8.75 -18.90 -45.53
N THR A 1166 8.83 -20.19 -45.87
CA THR A 1166 9.97 -20.77 -46.59
C THR A 1166 10.02 -20.34 -48.05
N PHE A 1167 11.18 -19.88 -48.54
CA PHE A 1167 11.43 -19.58 -49.95
C PHE A 1167 12.87 -19.96 -50.35
N MET A 1168 13.08 -20.24 -51.64
CA MET A 1168 14.41 -20.46 -52.21
C MET A 1168 14.81 -19.28 -53.10
N ALA A 1169 16.08 -18.90 -53.05
CA ALA A 1169 16.67 -17.86 -53.89
C ALA A 1169 18.15 -18.16 -54.15
N ASP A 1170 18.66 -17.73 -55.31
CA ASP A 1170 20.08 -17.86 -55.64
C ASP A 1170 20.91 -16.83 -54.86
N GLY A 1171 21.91 -17.31 -54.11
CA GLY A 1171 22.84 -16.50 -53.34
C GLY A 1171 22.31 -16.01 -51.98
N LEU A 1172 23.19 -15.34 -51.21
CA LEU A 1172 22.83 -14.71 -49.94
C LEU A 1172 22.22 -13.32 -50.20
N TRP A 1173 21.10 -13.02 -49.54
CA TRP A 1173 20.36 -11.77 -49.69
C TRP A 1173 20.59 -10.87 -48.45
N GLU A 1174 20.61 -9.55 -48.64
CA GLU A 1174 20.81 -8.61 -47.53
C GLU A 1174 19.59 -8.61 -46.58
N GLN A 1175 19.87 -8.68 -45.28
CA GLN A 1175 18.88 -9.06 -44.27
C GLN A 1175 17.71 -8.07 -44.16
N ILE A 1176 17.94 -6.76 -44.13
CA ILE A 1176 16.83 -5.81 -43.92
C ILE A 1176 15.93 -5.73 -45.15
N ASN A 1177 16.44 -6.02 -46.36
CA ASN A 1177 15.63 -6.15 -47.56
C ASN A 1177 14.71 -7.40 -47.51
N VAL A 1178 15.09 -8.44 -46.76
CA VAL A 1178 14.30 -9.66 -46.54
C VAL A 1178 13.36 -9.52 -45.35
N THR A 1179 13.87 -9.25 -44.13
CA THR A 1179 13.06 -9.20 -42.90
C THR A 1179 12.27 -7.90 -42.73
N ARG A 1180 12.68 -6.82 -43.41
CA ARG A 1180 12.00 -5.51 -43.45
C ARG A 1180 11.74 -4.87 -42.08
N ASP A 1181 12.64 -5.08 -41.11
CA ASP A 1181 12.50 -4.64 -39.70
C ASP A 1181 11.34 -5.33 -38.94
N ALA A 1182 10.73 -6.38 -39.51
CA ALA A 1182 9.75 -7.22 -38.83
C ALA A 1182 10.40 -8.36 -38.01
N SER A 1183 11.70 -8.59 -38.19
CA SER A 1183 12.51 -9.56 -37.44
C SER A 1183 14.00 -9.18 -37.48
N ASP A 1184 14.66 -9.29 -36.33
CA ASP A 1184 16.12 -9.22 -36.18
C ASP A 1184 16.85 -10.50 -36.68
N TYR A 1185 16.09 -11.53 -37.08
CA TYR A 1185 16.58 -12.86 -37.43
C TYR A 1185 16.15 -13.32 -38.82
N LEU A 1186 17.04 -14.03 -39.52
CA LEU A 1186 16.83 -14.63 -40.83
C LEU A 1186 17.56 -15.99 -40.92
N TRP A 1187 16.85 -17.04 -41.30
CA TRP A 1187 17.39 -18.40 -41.42
C TRP A 1187 17.82 -18.74 -42.86
N TYR A 1188 18.83 -19.62 -42.98
CA TYR A 1188 19.32 -20.18 -44.25
C TYR A 1188 19.46 -21.71 -44.10
N HIS A 1189 19.19 -22.46 -45.18
CA HIS A 1189 19.17 -23.94 -45.17
C HIS A 1189 19.94 -24.53 -46.37
N VAL A 1190 20.59 -25.69 -46.19
CA VAL A 1190 21.37 -26.39 -47.23
C VAL A 1190 21.13 -27.91 -47.15
N PRO A 1191 20.93 -28.64 -48.27
CA PRO A 1191 20.53 -30.06 -48.24
C PRO A 1191 21.54 -31.06 -47.64
N ARG A 1192 20.99 -32.15 -47.11
CA ARG A 1192 21.60 -33.06 -46.11
C ARG A 1192 22.46 -34.22 -46.66
N SER A 1193 23.08 -34.10 -47.83
CA SER A 1193 23.75 -35.24 -48.47
C SER A 1193 25.14 -35.60 -47.94
N TRP A 1194 25.73 -34.82 -47.03
CA TRP A 1194 27.13 -34.95 -46.59
C TRP A 1194 27.27 -35.17 -45.06
N LEU A 1195 27.58 -36.42 -44.67
CA LEU A 1195 28.12 -36.86 -43.36
C LEU A 1195 27.16 -37.03 -42.16
N ASP A 1196 27.70 -37.75 -41.17
CA ASP A 1196 27.20 -38.18 -39.85
C ASP A 1196 28.48 -38.48 -39.00
N ALA A 1197 28.53 -38.70 -37.68
CA ALA A 1197 27.50 -39.01 -36.69
C ALA A 1197 27.96 -38.68 -35.24
N SER A 1198 27.09 -39.02 -34.27
CA SER A 1198 27.34 -39.20 -32.83
C SER A 1198 27.41 -37.97 -31.88
N GLU A 1199 26.83 -38.21 -30.69
CA GLU A 1199 26.85 -37.51 -29.39
C GLU A 1199 26.96 -35.97 -29.24
N ASN A 1200 25.91 -35.44 -28.58
CA ASN A 1200 25.92 -34.41 -27.52
C ASN A 1200 26.15 -32.91 -27.83
N LEU A 1201 25.44 -32.11 -27.01
CA LEU A 1201 25.59 -30.66 -26.72
C LEU A 1201 25.15 -29.62 -27.77
N MET A 1202 25.07 -28.37 -27.26
CA MET A 1202 24.83 -27.07 -27.92
C MET A 1202 23.37 -26.76 -28.37
N MET A 1203 22.74 -25.60 -28.04
CA MET A 1203 23.10 -24.39 -27.25
C MET A 1203 24.36 -23.60 -27.71
N VAL A 1204 24.57 -22.30 -27.44
CA VAL A 1204 23.84 -21.35 -26.58
C VAL A 1204 23.02 -20.39 -27.47
N PHE A 1205 22.89 -19.06 -27.39
CA PHE A 1205 23.80 -17.92 -27.19
C PHE A 1205 22.88 -16.66 -27.09
N ASP A 1206 23.19 -15.44 -26.63
CA ASP A 1206 24.39 -14.77 -26.08
C ASP A 1206 25.72 -15.21 -26.65
N GLU A 1207 26.38 -14.35 -27.44
CA GLU A 1207 27.67 -14.58 -28.10
C GLU A 1207 28.78 -15.04 -27.14
N TRP A 1208 28.64 -14.84 -25.82
CA TRP A 1208 29.59 -15.26 -24.79
C TRP A 1208 29.06 -16.36 -23.83
N GLY A 1209 27.83 -16.85 -24.02
CA GLY A 1209 27.27 -18.00 -23.30
C GLY A 1209 26.71 -17.71 -21.89
N GLY A 1210 26.18 -16.51 -21.65
CA GLY A 1210 25.66 -16.06 -20.35
C GLY A 1210 24.36 -16.74 -19.86
N ASP A 1211 24.22 -16.74 -18.54
CA ASP A 1211 23.14 -17.41 -17.80
C ASP A 1211 21.85 -16.54 -17.72
N PRO A 1212 20.69 -17.01 -18.24
CA PRO A 1212 19.44 -16.26 -18.21
C PRO A 1212 18.84 -16.11 -16.80
N THR A 1213 19.34 -16.82 -15.78
CA THR A 1213 18.98 -16.57 -14.36
C THR A 1213 19.60 -15.27 -13.82
N GLY A 1214 20.63 -14.72 -14.49
CA GLY A 1214 21.20 -13.40 -14.20
C GLY A 1214 20.29 -12.23 -14.62
N ILE A 1215 19.32 -12.47 -15.51
CA ILE A 1215 18.35 -11.46 -15.94
C ILE A 1215 17.39 -11.17 -14.78
N SER A 1216 17.46 -9.95 -14.26
CA SER A 1216 16.60 -9.48 -13.17
C SER A 1216 15.92 -8.16 -13.54
N ILE A 1217 14.65 -7.98 -13.15
CA ILE A 1217 14.00 -6.67 -13.27
C ILE A 1217 14.54 -5.78 -12.14
N VAL A 1218 15.12 -4.64 -12.52
CA VAL A 1218 15.92 -3.79 -11.64
C VAL A 1218 15.20 -2.44 -11.39
N ARG A 1219 14.92 -2.11 -10.13
CA ARG A 1219 14.04 -1.00 -9.72
C ARG A 1219 14.77 0.34 -9.59
N ARG A 1220 14.31 1.36 -10.33
CA ARG A 1220 14.90 2.71 -10.41
C ARG A 1220 14.68 3.58 -9.16
N THR A 1221 15.76 4.08 -8.57
CA THR A 1221 15.79 5.08 -7.48
C THR A 1221 16.13 6.49 -8.04
N THR A 1222 16.77 7.42 -7.30
CA THR A 1222 17.09 8.84 -7.72
C THR A 1222 18.55 9.26 -7.41
N ALA A 1223 19.14 10.30 -8.04
CA ALA A 1223 20.58 10.35 -8.44
C ALA A 1223 21.49 11.50 -7.93
N THR A 1224 22.81 11.24 -7.98
CA THR A 1224 23.92 12.22 -8.16
C THR A 1224 25.05 11.64 -9.04
N HIS A 1225 25.79 12.52 -9.74
CA HIS A 1225 27.03 12.21 -10.46
C HIS A 1225 28.26 12.45 -9.57
N ASN A 1226 29.32 11.64 -9.73
CA ASN A 1226 30.68 12.12 -10.03
C ASN A 1226 31.71 10.98 -10.13
N THR A 1227 32.20 10.72 -11.34
CA THR A 1227 33.58 10.28 -11.63
C THR A 1227 33.91 10.67 -13.06
N GLN A 1228 35.19 10.90 -13.35
CA GLN A 1228 35.64 11.42 -14.65
C GLN A 1228 35.54 10.37 -15.76
N VAL A 1229 35.32 10.86 -16.98
CA VAL A 1229 35.70 10.13 -18.19
C VAL A 1229 37.22 10.04 -18.21
N ASP A 1230 37.76 8.84 -18.11
CA ASP A 1230 39.10 8.55 -18.61
C ASP A 1230 38.98 7.62 -19.84
N ARG A 1231 39.80 7.87 -20.85
CA ARG A 1231 39.73 7.18 -22.15
C ARG A 1231 40.94 6.26 -22.29
N ASN A 1232 40.74 4.98 -22.60
CA ASN A 1232 41.70 4.16 -23.38
C ASN A 1232 41.05 2.83 -23.78
N MET A 1233 41.57 2.20 -24.86
CA MET A 1233 41.07 0.98 -25.53
C MET A 1233 39.64 1.14 -26.08
N GLN A 1234 39.38 1.31 -27.38
CA GLN A 1234 40.15 1.01 -28.61
C GLN A 1234 40.27 -0.49 -28.92
N ASN A 1235 39.63 -0.90 -30.03
CA ASN A 1235 39.48 -2.26 -30.58
C ASN A 1235 38.65 -3.20 -29.68
N PHE A 1236 37.58 -3.86 -30.15
CA PHE A 1236 37.18 -4.19 -31.53
C PHE A 1236 35.99 -3.40 -32.07
#